data_AF-A0A935B3A5-F1
#
_entry.id   AF-A0A935B3A5-F1
#
_cell.length_a   1.000
_cell.length_b   1.000
_cell.length_c   1.000
_cell.angle_alpha   90.00
_cell.angle_beta   90.00
_cell.angle_gamma   90.00
#
_symmetry.space_group_name_H-M   'P 1'
#
loop_
_entity.id
_entity.type
_entity.pdbx_description
1 polymer ?
#
loop_
_entity_poly.entity_id
_entity_poly.type
_entity_poly.pdbx_seq_one_letter_code
_entity_poly.pdbx_strand_id
1 'polypeptide(L)'
;MSSPNALADAVAAFVSEVTIAYREVRGHVDADEASATIAAEAFDLAAAFVDVDGRHTDNELRDLAAAFTARRPRQVAEVADGPLTDWSIDELRAALPVGGCAGWLLAPSDVFTTLLDDDRHRGGAWVYCQRALDIAHAFASSDRTPLDVELAAISRFRGMLVDHLRASSQHPIPADVTKLPESADPTPHAGRVAPADDAPPPRPLEDLLAEMDALVGLAEVKAEVRLVADLLEVRRLRTERDLPTMPTSLHLVFVGNPGTGKTTVARLLAEIYRSAGALERGHLVETDRSGLVAGYVGQTAPLVTQRFDEADGGMLFIDEAYTLARGGANDFGREAIDTIVKLIEDRRDRVVVVAAGYPDEMADFVDANPGLRSRFPRTIVFPDYSTDELLSIWDGICAKQRYEPTEAARVRVSDLIDHAATRGLATGASSATSSRPPSSPGEPHREARRTQRPRSRHLRGQRRRSRRAGPADRGRSRARIRRMTGSPTATVSPRVTAAVSGAIVGGAIGIGLSGTWGLLGAPIGGALGFAAGALVGAADGAAGGGDGRTRDRIDPFTIDEPWRRQVQQALSARRRFREAAESVAAGPTRDRLASFGLHVDDLVDDVWTAAKAGHAAAKGARRLDIVALRRDLERATQRHDDIAAIATQIETRERLDASIDAAQSRLRGVVARLGEIVSRAVEISVGSPGGDAVSALEADAAATTDELTALRDALRELPNDSTGPT
;
A
#
# COMPACT_ATOMS: atom_id res chain seq x y z
N MET A 1 17.10 -18.05 43.31
CA MET A 1 15.64 -18.08 43.17
C MET A 1 15.38 -18.33 41.71
N SER A 2 14.57 -19.32 41.36
CA SER A 2 14.22 -19.58 39.96
C SER A 2 13.41 -18.41 39.41
N SER A 3 13.66 -18.00 38.17
CA SER A 3 12.76 -17.10 37.45
C SER A 3 11.37 -17.75 37.36
N PRO A 4 10.27 -16.99 37.45
CA PRO A 4 8.94 -17.52 37.17
C PRO A 4 8.89 -17.93 35.69
N ASN A 5 8.77 -19.24 35.44
CA ASN A 5 8.66 -19.76 34.08
C ASN A 5 7.24 -19.50 33.58
N ALA A 6 7.10 -18.51 32.71
CA ALA A 6 5.83 -18.08 32.12
C ALA A 6 5.07 -19.24 31.47
N LEU A 7 5.78 -20.15 30.80
CA LEU A 7 5.21 -21.32 30.16
C LEU A 7 4.74 -22.35 31.20
N ALA A 8 5.46 -22.54 32.30
CA ALA A 8 5.04 -23.44 33.38
C ALA A 8 3.74 -22.97 34.07
N ASP A 9 3.55 -21.66 34.21
CA ASP A 9 2.34 -21.04 34.75
C ASP A 9 1.17 -21.14 33.75
N ALA A 10 1.40 -20.83 32.47
CA ALA A 10 0.39 -20.95 31.42
C ALA A 10 -0.08 -22.41 31.22
N VAL A 11 0.86 -23.35 31.20
CA VAL A 11 0.57 -24.80 31.20
C VAL A 11 -0.15 -25.23 32.48
N ALA A 12 0.11 -24.60 33.64
CA ALA A 12 -0.65 -24.87 34.86
C ALA A 12 -2.12 -24.44 34.73
N ALA A 13 -2.37 -23.23 34.23
CA ALA A 13 -3.73 -22.71 34.01
C ALA A 13 -4.47 -23.55 32.97
N PHE A 14 -3.84 -23.85 31.83
CA PHE A 14 -4.38 -24.72 30.78
C PHE A 14 -4.76 -26.10 31.32
N VAL A 15 -3.83 -26.82 31.93
CA VAL A 15 -4.10 -28.19 32.44
C VAL A 15 -5.15 -28.18 33.55
N SER A 16 -5.20 -27.14 34.38
CA SER A 16 -6.23 -27.01 35.42
C SER A 16 -7.62 -26.76 34.83
N GLU A 17 -7.79 -25.70 34.03
CA GLU A 17 -9.10 -25.22 33.60
C GLU A 17 -9.68 -26.04 32.42
N VAL A 18 -8.84 -26.42 31.46
CA VAL A 18 -9.27 -27.23 30.31
C VAL A 18 -9.61 -28.66 30.73
N THR A 19 -8.97 -29.21 31.77
CA THR A 19 -9.37 -30.52 32.34
C THR A 19 -10.77 -30.47 32.96
N ILE A 20 -11.17 -29.36 33.59
CA ILE A 20 -12.54 -29.21 34.10
C ILE A 20 -13.53 -29.24 32.93
N ALA A 21 -13.31 -28.39 31.91
CA ALA A 21 -14.17 -28.33 30.73
C ALA A 21 -14.26 -29.69 29.98
N TYR A 22 -13.12 -30.34 29.73
CA TYR A 22 -13.05 -31.60 28.99
C TYR A 22 -13.76 -32.75 29.72
N ARG A 23 -13.68 -32.80 31.05
CA ARG A 23 -14.40 -33.81 31.85
C ARG A 23 -15.90 -33.58 31.90
N GLU A 24 -16.35 -32.32 31.90
CA GLU A 24 -17.78 -31.97 31.80
C GLU A 24 -18.39 -32.39 30.46
N VAL A 25 -17.63 -32.29 29.37
CA VAL A 25 -18.08 -32.70 28.03
C VAL A 25 -18.03 -34.22 27.82
N ARG A 26 -16.90 -34.87 28.14
CA ARG A 26 -16.74 -36.32 27.92
C ARG A 26 -17.67 -37.17 28.80
N GLY A 27 -17.81 -36.79 30.08
CA GLY A 27 -18.48 -37.60 31.10
C GLY A 27 -17.72 -38.90 31.43
N HIS A 28 -17.84 -39.37 32.67
CA HIS A 28 -17.26 -40.63 33.19
C HIS A 28 -15.73 -40.86 33.07
N VAL A 29 -14.96 -39.97 32.41
CA VAL A 29 -13.50 -40.01 32.37
C VAL A 29 -12.90 -39.68 33.75
N ASP A 30 -11.86 -40.44 34.12
CA ASP A 30 -11.16 -40.23 35.39
C ASP A 30 -10.47 -38.85 35.47
N ALA A 31 -10.20 -38.38 36.69
CA ALA A 31 -9.52 -37.11 36.91
C ALA A 31 -8.08 -37.11 36.37
N ASP A 32 -7.34 -38.20 36.62
CA ASP A 32 -5.92 -38.30 36.28
C ASP A 32 -5.75 -38.65 34.80
N GLU A 33 -6.64 -39.47 34.22
CA GLU A 33 -6.70 -39.77 32.79
C GLU A 33 -6.98 -38.52 31.94
N ALA A 34 -7.97 -37.71 32.35
CA ALA A 34 -8.25 -36.44 31.69
C ALA A 34 -7.09 -35.44 31.85
N SER A 35 -6.55 -35.30 33.07
CA SER A 35 -5.39 -34.44 33.34
C SER A 35 -4.17 -34.81 32.50
N ALA A 36 -3.87 -36.11 32.36
CA ALA A 36 -2.80 -36.60 31.50
C ALA A 36 -3.05 -36.32 30.00
N THR A 37 -4.30 -36.42 29.55
CA THR A 37 -4.71 -36.07 28.17
C THR A 37 -4.48 -34.58 27.90
N ILE A 38 -4.93 -33.70 28.80
CA ILE A 38 -4.75 -32.24 28.65
C ILE A 38 -3.29 -31.81 28.86
N ALA A 39 -2.50 -32.55 29.66
CA ALA A 39 -1.06 -32.31 29.78
C ALA A 39 -0.28 -32.71 28.52
N ALA A 40 -0.72 -33.75 27.80
CA ALA A 40 -0.18 -34.12 26.50
C ALA A 40 -0.52 -33.07 25.42
N GLU A 41 -1.78 -32.64 25.37
CA GLU A 41 -2.23 -31.52 24.51
C GLU A 41 -1.43 -30.23 24.77
N ALA A 42 -1.22 -29.87 26.04
CA ALA A 42 -0.42 -28.70 26.40
C ALA A 42 1.05 -28.82 25.95
N PHE A 43 1.61 -30.04 25.96
CA PHE A 43 2.96 -30.30 25.47
C PHE A 43 3.01 -30.17 23.95
N ASP A 44 2.06 -30.74 23.23
CA ASP A 44 2.02 -30.68 21.76
C ASP A 44 1.83 -29.25 21.26
N LEU A 45 0.98 -28.44 21.92
CA LEU A 45 0.88 -26.99 21.67
C LEU A 45 2.22 -26.28 21.91
N ALA A 46 2.86 -26.49 23.07
CA ALA A 46 4.11 -25.83 23.40
C ALA A 46 5.25 -26.23 22.44
N ALA A 47 5.37 -27.53 22.10
CA ALA A 47 6.33 -28.04 21.13
C ALA A 47 6.07 -27.49 19.71
N ALA A 48 4.81 -27.36 19.30
CA ALA A 48 4.47 -26.77 18.01
C ALA A 48 4.79 -25.27 17.92
N PHE A 49 4.74 -24.51 19.02
CA PHE A 49 5.23 -23.13 19.07
C PHE A 49 6.77 -23.04 19.06
N VAL A 50 7.47 -23.92 19.80
CA VAL A 50 8.95 -24.06 19.77
C VAL A 50 9.49 -24.31 18.36
N ASP A 51 8.74 -25.04 17.53
CA ASP A 51 9.16 -25.46 16.19
C ASP A 51 8.93 -24.40 15.09
N VAL A 52 8.21 -23.29 15.38
CA VAL A 52 7.74 -22.32 14.36
C VAL A 52 8.87 -21.74 13.48
N ASP A 53 10.04 -21.48 14.06
CA ASP A 53 11.20 -20.93 13.34
C ASP A 53 12.33 -21.97 13.13
N GLY A 54 12.18 -23.17 13.69
CA GLY A 54 13.12 -24.29 13.62
C GLY A 54 14.46 -24.11 14.35
N ARG A 55 14.61 -23.13 15.26
CA ARG A 55 15.88 -22.91 15.97
C ARG A 55 16.03 -23.68 17.28
N HIS A 56 14.92 -23.94 17.99
CA HIS A 56 14.88 -24.67 19.26
C HIS A 56 15.95 -24.17 20.26
N THR A 57 15.85 -22.91 20.67
CA THR A 57 16.92 -22.25 21.44
C THR A 57 17.09 -22.83 22.83
N ASP A 58 18.28 -22.64 23.40
CA ASP A 58 18.65 -23.07 24.74
C ASP A 58 17.76 -22.52 25.86
N ASN A 59 16.98 -21.46 25.61
CA ASN A 59 16.01 -20.94 26.59
C ASN A 59 14.68 -21.69 26.46
N GLU A 60 14.14 -21.79 25.25
CA GLU A 60 12.90 -22.51 24.93
C GLU A 60 12.94 -23.96 25.43
N LEU A 61 14.04 -24.67 25.17
CA LEU A 61 14.22 -26.05 25.63
C LEU A 61 14.28 -26.16 27.17
N ARG A 62 14.81 -25.16 27.87
CA ARG A 62 14.80 -25.12 29.36
C ARG A 62 13.43 -24.77 29.92
N ASP A 63 12.72 -23.83 29.32
CA ASP A 63 11.39 -23.43 29.79
C ASP A 63 10.36 -24.54 29.50
N LEU A 64 10.47 -25.24 28.35
CA LEU A 64 9.71 -26.46 28.05
C LEU A 64 10.04 -27.58 29.04
N ALA A 65 11.32 -27.86 29.29
CA ALA A 65 11.75 -28.84 30.29
C ALA A 65 11.18 -28.54 31.68
N ALA A 66 11.28 -27.29 32.15
CA ALA A 66 10.80 -26.88 33.47
C ALA A 66 9.26 -26.83 33.56
N ALA A 67 8.53 -26.55 32.47
CA ALA A 67 7.06 -26.57 32.45
C ALA A 67 6.48 -27.99 32.58
N PHE A 68 7.17 -28.99 32.02
CA PHE A 68 6.68 -30.36 31.93
C PHE A 68 7.38 -31.37 32.85
N THR A 69 8.53 -31.06 33.45
CA THR A 69 9.27 -31.98 34.35
C THR A 69 8.44 -32.53 35.52
N ALA A 70 7.46 -31.75 36.02
CA ALA A 70 6.61 -32.15 37.14
C ALA A 70 5.32 -32.87 36.69
N ARG A 71 4.91 -32.70 35.43
CA ARG A 71 3.66 -33.26 34.87
C ARG A 71 3.88 -34.54 34.09
N ARG A 72 5.08 -34.70 33.50
CA ARG A 72 5.51 -35.86 32.71
C ARG A 72 4.42 -36.37 31.74
N PRO A 73 3.95 -35.53 30.80
CA PRO A 73 3.02 -35.96 29.75
C PRO A 73 3.64 -37.08 28.93
N ARG A 74 2.82 -37.82 28.16
CA ARG A 74 3.23 -39.07 27.49
C ARG A 74 4.53 -38.92 26.68
N GLN A 75 4.66 -37.84 25.93
CA GLN A 75 5.82 -37.46 25.11
C GLN A 75 7.12 -37.38 25.93
N VAL A 76 7.03 -36.93 27.20
CA VAL A 76 8.13 -36.84 28.19
C VAL A 76 8.26 -38.13 29.02
N ALA A 77 7.19 -38.91 29.15
CA ALA A 77 7.19 -40.20 29.83
C ALA A 77 7.90 -41.30 29.01
N GLU A 78 7.82 -41.23 27.68
CA GLU A 78 8.44 -42.21 26.77
C GLU A 78 9.95 -42.01 26.54
N VAL A 79 10.50 -40.82 26.82
CA VAL A 79 11.91 -40.46 26.51
C VAL A 79 12.81 -40.23 27.73
N ALA A 80 12.26 -40.10 28.93
CA ALA A 80 12.99 -39.80 30.16
C ALA A 80 12.58 -40.73 31.32
N ASP A 81 13.42 -40.84 32.35
CA ASP A 81 13.07 -41.48 33.64
C ASP A 81 13.09 -40.49 34.83
N GLY A 82 13.86 -39.41 34.73
CA GLY A 82 14.08 -38.42 35.79
C GLY A 82 13.56 -37.01 35.44
N PRO A 83 13.87 -36.00 36.28
CA PRO A 83 13.50 -34.61 36.03
C PRO A 83 14.29 -34.03 34.84
N LEU A 84 13.60 -33.34 33.93
CA LEU A 84 14.20 -32.72 32.74
C LEU A 84 15.08 -31.51 33.08
N THR A 85 14.90 -30.90 34.26
CA THR A 85 15.69 -29.75 34.72
C THR A 85 17.16 -30.07 34.96
N ASP A 86 17.48 -31.35 35.11
CA ASP A 86 18.81 -31.82 35.49
C ASP A 86 19.63 -32.25 34.25
N TRP A 87 19.01 -32.20 33.06
CA TRP A 87 19.56 -32.63 31.79
C TRP A 87 20.37 -31.50 31.12
N SER A 88 21.38 -31.87 30.34
CA SER A 88 22.08 -30.91 29.48
C SER A 88 21.23 -30.48 28.28
N ILE A 89 21.57 -29.34 27.69
CA ILE A 89 20.90 -28.84 26.48
C ILE A 89 20.94 -29.85 25.33
N ASP A 90 22.06 -30.55 25.15
CA ASP A 90 22.22 -31.50 24.06
C ASP A 90 21.40 -32.78 24.29
N GLU A 91 21.20 -33.19 25.54
CA GLU A 91 20.27 -34.28 25.90
C GLU A 91 18.81 -33.86 25.68
N LEU A 92 18.42 -32.64 26.10
CA LEU A 92 17.08 -32.10 25.83
C LEU A 92 16.80 -31.98 24.33
N ARG A 93 17.75 -31.45 23.56
CA ARG A 93 17.65 -31.29 22.10
C ARG A 93 17.64 -32.62 21.34
N ALA A 94 18.25 -33.68 21.89
CA ALA A 94 18.24 -35.01 21.30
C ALA A 94 17.00 -35.84 21.65
N ALA A 95 16.32 -35.55 22.77
CA ALA A 95 15.24 -36.38 23.31
C ALA A 95 13.84 -35.77 23.26
N LEU A 96 13.69 -34.44 23.32
CA LEU A 96 12.37 -33.81 23.28
C LEU A 96 11.82 -33.80 21.84
N PRO A 97 10.62 -34.36 21.57
CA PRO A 97 10.03 -34.38 20.24
C PRO A 97 9.41 -33.02 19.89
N VAL A 98 10.26 -32.03 19.58
CA VAL A 98 9.85 -30.69 19.12
C VAL A 98 9.93 -30.52 17.60
N GLY A 99 10.80 -31.25 16.91
CA GLY A 99 11.05 -31.06 15.48
C GLY A 99 9.91 -31.55 14.58
N GLY A 100 9.34 -30.65 13.77
CA GLY A 100 8.26 -30.95 12.82
C GLY A 100 6.83 -30.75 13.37
N CYS A 101 6.70 -30.26 14.60
CA CYS A 101 5.43 -30.02 15.28
C CYS A 101 4.71 -28.75 14.80
N ALA A 102 5.38 -27.77 14.16
CA ALA A 102 4.80 -26.47 13.82
C ALA A 102 3.55 -26.55 12.91
N GLY A 103 3.39 -27.63 12.15
CA GLY A 103 2.21 -27.88 11.32
C GLY A 103 0.91 -28.09 12.12
N TRP A 104 0.99 -28.47 13.40
CA TRP A 104 -0.16 -28.75 14.25
C TRP A 104 -1.00 -27.48 14.54
N LEU A 105 -0.37 -26.30 14.53
CA LEU A 105 -1.05 -25.00 14.74
C LEU A 105 -2.00 -24.60 13.59
N LEU A 106 -2.03 -25.36 12.49
CA LEU A 106 -2.85 -25.07 11.30
C LEU A 106 -4.20 -25.81 11.29
N ALA A 107 -4.47 -26.66 12.29
CA ALA A 107 -5.68 -27.47 12.39
C ALA A 107 -6.20 -27.50 13.84
N PRO A 108 -7.51 -27.73 14.06
CA PRO A 108 -8.04 -27.93 15.40
C PRO A 108 -7.56 -29.29 15.96
N SER A 109 -7.24 -29.34 17.26
CA SER A 109 -6.87 -30.59 17.94
C SER A 109 -8.10 -31.41 18.35
N ASP A 110 -7.92 -32.71 18.60
CA ASP A 110 -9.00 -33.61 19.07
C ASP A 110 -9.62 -33.15 20.41
N VAL A 111 -8.82 -32.49 21.28
CA VAL A 111 -9.32 -31.86 22.52
C VAL A 111 -10.20 -30.66 22.18
N PHE A 112 -9.73 -29.75 21.32
CA PHE A 112 -10.48 -28.58 20.93
C PHE A 112 -11.78 -28.94 20.20
N THR A 113 -11.76 -29.89 19.25
CA THR A 113 -12.99 -30.34 18.57
C THR A 113 -13.97 -31.01 19.53
N THR A 114 -13.48 -31.81 20.49
CA THR A 114 -14.33 -32.41 21.53
C THR A 114 -15.05 -31.32 22.34
N LEU A 115 -14.34 -30.26 22.74
CA LEU A 115 -14.93 -29.13 23.47
C LEU A 115 -15.90 -28.31 22.60
N LEU A 116 -15.59 -28.17 21.31
CA LEU A 116 -16.37 -27.39 20.34
C LEU A 116 -17.78 -27.96 20.10
N ASP A 117 -17.95 -29.27 20.21
CA ASP A 117 -19.24 -29.95 20.01
C ASP A 117 -20.28 -29.62 21.11
N ASP A 118 -19.86 -29.34 22.35
CA ASP A 118 -20.73 -28.97 23.49
C ASP A 118 -20.67 -27.46 23.85
N ASP A 119 -19.80 -26.69 23.18
CA ASP A 119 -19.49 -25.29 23.53
C ASP A 119 -20.72 -24.39 23.60
N ARG A 120 -21.74 -24.68 22.77
CA ARG A 120 -23.08 -24.06 22.74
C ARG A 120 -23.80 -24.01 24.09
N HIS A 121 -23.35 -24.76 25.08
CA HIS A 121 -23.95 -24.80 26.43
C HIS A 121 -22.98 -24.45 27.57
N ARG A 122 -21.65 -24.40 27.33
CA ARG A 122 -20.65 -24.28 28.41
C ARG A 122 -19.48 -23.31 28.19
N GLY A 123 -19.16 -22.93 26.96
CA GLY A 123 -17.95 -22.11 26.69
C GLY A 123 -16.61 -22.84 26.93
N GLY A 124 -16.61 -24.18 26.98
CA GLY A 124 -15.39 -24.97 27.23
C GLY A 124 -14.33 -24.84 26.13
N ALA A 125 -14.74 -24.66 24.88
CA ALA A 125 -13.83 -24.42 23.76
C ALA A 125 -13.28 -22.98 23.81
N TRP A 126 -14.06 -22.01 24.31
CA TRP A 126 -13.57 -20.65 24.58
C TRP A 126 -12.50 -20.63 25.68
N VAL A 127 -12.69 -21.38 26.78
CA VAL A 127 -11.66 -21.55 27.83
C VAL A 127 -10.38 -22.17 27.26
N TYR A 128 -10.50 -23.21 26.43
CA TYR A 128 -9.36 -23.77 25.69
C TYR A 128 -8.65 -22.68 24.86
N CYS A 129 -9.40 -21.86 24.11
CA CYS A 129 -8.82 -20.84 23.25
C CYS A 129 -8.00 -19.79 24.03
N GLN A 130 -8.52 -19.31 25.16
CA GLN A 130 -7.77 -18.38 26.01
C GLN A 130 -6.48 -19.03 26.53
N ARG A 131 -6.57 -20.24 27.11
CA ARG A 131 -5.39 -20.88 27.71
C ARG A 131 -4.36 -21.39 26.69
N ALA A 132 -4.79 -21.76 25.49
CA ALA A 132 -3.88 -22.09 24.39
C ALA A 132 -3.11 -20.85 23.91
N LEU A 133 -3.75 -19.67 23.91
CA LEU A 133 -3.09 -18.40 23.62
C LEU A 133 -2.20 -17.91 24.78
N ASP A 134 -2.54 -18.19 26.04
CA ASP A 134 -1.64 -17.95 27.19
C ASP A 134 -0.32 -18.72 27.03
N ILE A 135 -0.38 -20.00 26.62
CA ILE A 135 0.81 -20.82 26.30
C ILE A 135 1.61 -20.19 25.15
N ALA A 136 0.92 -19.77 24.08
CA ALA A 136 1.54 -19.20 22.89
C ALA A 136 2.25 -17.86 23.16
N HIS A 137 1.60 -16.95 23.89
CA HIS A 137 2.21 -15.68 24.31
C HIS A 137 3.31 -15.90 25.36
N ALA A 138 3.17 -16.88 26.27
CA ALA A 138 4.20 -17.22 27.24
C ALA A 138 5.49 -17.71 26.54
N PHE A 139 5.35 -18.53 25.50
CA PHE A 139 6.47 -18.96 24.65
C PHE A 139 7.19 -17.75 24.02
N ALA A 140 6.47 -16.91 23.26
CA ALA A 140 7.04 -15.70 22.64
C ALA A 140 7.55 -14.66 23.68
N SER A 141 7.13 -14.77 24.95
CA SER A 141 7.67 -13.95 26.05
C SER A 141 8.99 -14.46 26.62
N SER A 142 9.45 -15.66 26.26
CA SER A 142 10.69 -16.27 26.77
C SER A 142 11.96 -15.82 26.01
N ASP A 143 11.88 -15.64 24.69
CA ASP A 143 13.06 -15.29 23.89
C ASP A 143 13.51 -13.82 24.05
N ARG A 144 14.73 -13.46 23.61
CA ARG A 144 15.23 -12.07 23.73
C ARG A 144 14.48 -11.08 22.85
N THR A 145 13.95 -11.48 21.69
CA THR A 145 13.15 -10.59 20.83
C THR A 145 12.20 -11.45 20.00
N PRO A 146 10.88 -11.41 20.25
CA PRO A 146 9.93 -12.20 19.49
C PRO A 146 10.00 -11.82 18.01
N LEU A 147 10.04 -12.84 17.17
CA LEU A 147 10.19 -12.77 15.73
C LEU A 147 8.82 -12.58 15.08
N ASP A 148 8.77 -11.85 13.97
CA ASP A 148 7.50 -11.67 13.24
C ASP A 148 6.90 -13.01 12.76
N VAL A 149 7.71 -14.08 12.61
CA VAL A 149 7.23 -15.44 12.26
C VAL A 149 6.47 -16.13 13.41
N GLU A 150 6.89 -15.92 14.66
CA GLU A 150 6.24 -16.44 15.86
C GLU A 150 4.92 -15.71 16.12
N LEU A 151 4.96 -14.37 16.09
CA LEU A 151 3.76 -13.54 16.21
C LEU A 151 2.76 -13.83 15.08
N ALA A 152 3.23 -14.06 13.85
CA ALA A 152 2.39 -14.53 12.76
C ALA A 152 1.86 -15.97 12.96
N ALA A 153 2.54 -16.85 13.70
CA ALA A 153 2.01 -18.16 14.07
C ALA A 153 0.92 -18.06 15.14
N ILE A 154 1.12 -17.24 16.18
CA ILE A 154 0.11 -16.91 17.21
C ILE A 154 -1.14 -16.35 16.54
N SER A 155 -0.99 -15.37 15.65
CA SER A 155 -2.11 -14.78 14.91
C SER A 155 -2.84 -15.77 13.98
N ARG A 156 -2.12 -16.69 13.31
CA ARG A 156 -2.72 -17.77 12.50
C ARG A 156 -3.50 -18.77 13.37
N PHE A 157 -2.90 -19.21 14.47
CA PHE A 157 -3.51 -20.14 15.42
C PHE A 157 -4.79 -19.55 16.05
N ARG A 158 -4.74 -18.29 16.52
CA ARG A 158 -5.93 -17.56 16.99
C ARG A 158 -7.01 -17.48 15.91
N GLY A 159 -6.64 -17.18 14.66
CA GLY A 159 -7.58 -17.15 13.53
C GLY A 159 -8.28 -18.51 13.36
N MET A 160 -7.50 -19.59 13.27
CA MET A 160 -8.00 -20.95 13.16
C MET A 160 -8.99 -21.30 14.29
N LEU A 161 -8.64 -21.01 15.55
CA LEU A 161 -9.50 -21.26 16.70
C LEU A 161 -10.82 -20.45 16.63
N VAL A 162 -10.72 -19.15 16.37
CA VAL A 162 -11.88 -18.24 16.33
C VAL A 162 -12.82 -18.59 15.18
N ASP A 163 -12.31 -18.99 14.02
CA ASP A 163 -13.16 -19.36 12.88
C ASP A 163 -13.88 -20.71 13.11
N HIS A 164 -13.30 -21.63 13.88
CA HIS A 164 -14.00 -22.84 14.34
C HIS A 164 -15.09 -22.53 15.38
N LEU A 165 -14.84 -21.63 16.35
CA LEU A 165 -15.87 -21.13 17.28
C LEU A 165 -17.03 -20.45 16.54
N ARG A 166 -16.74 -19.67 15.48
CA ARG A 166 -17.74 -19.06 14.59
C ARG A 166 -18.52 -20.12 13.81
N ALA A 167 -17.87 -21.16 13.31
CA ALA A 167 -18.48 -22.22 12.51
C ALA A 167 -19.39 -23.17 13.33
N SER A 168 -19.08 -23.42 14.60
CA SER A 168 -19.94 -24.19 15.52
C SER A 168 -21.17 -23.39 15.97
N SER A 169 -21.04 -22.05 16.05
CA SER A 169 -22.08 -21.09 16.46
C SER A 169 -23.17 -20.84 15.40
N GLN A 170 -23.84 -21.90 14.94
CA GLN A 170 -24.85 -21.84 13.85
C GLN A 170 -26.21 -21.27 14.25
N HIS A 171 -26.23 -19.99 14.64
CA HIS A 171 -27.36 -19.11 14.35
C HIS A 171 -26.86 -17.70 14.04
N PRO A 172 -27.58 -16.90 13.23
CA PRO A 172 -27.14 -15.54 12.92
C PRO A 172 -27.02 -14.70 14.19
N ILE A 173 -26.10 -13.73 14.18
CA ILE A 173 -26.03 -12.66 15.19
C ILE A 173 -27.45 -12.10 15.38
N PRO A 174 -28.04 -12.15 16.59
CA PRO A 174 -29.39 -11.66 16.80
C PRO A 174 -29.50 -10.19 16.37
N ALA A 175 -30.53 -9.89 15.58
CA ALA A 175 -30.73 -8.56 14.98
C ALA A 175 -31.12 -7.45 15.99
N ASP A 176 -30.81 -7.63 17.28
CA ASP A 176 -31.01 -6.65 18.36
C ASP A 176 -29.69 -6.08 18.92
N VAL A 177 -28.66 -5.99 18.06
CA VAL A 177 -27.65 -4.91 18.19
C VAL A 177 -28.21 -3.59 17.60
N THR A 178 -29.54 -3.44 17.57
CA THR A 178 -30.25 -2.22 17.15
C THR A 178 -30.31 -1.13 18.23
N LYS A 179 -29.33 -1.11 19.13
CA LYS A 179 -28.99 0.02 19.99
C LYS A 179 -27.59 0.58 19.70
N LEU A 180 -27.35 0.81 18.41
CA LEU A 180 -26.62 2.02 18.01
C LEU A 180 -27.20 3.21 18.80
N PRO A 181 -26.37 4.03 19.48
CA PRO A 181 -26.82 5.33 19.93
C PRO A 181 -27.31 6.15 18.72
N GLU A 182 -28.41 6.89 18.88
CA GLU A 182 -28.93 7.71 17.78
C GLU A 182 -27.88 8.74 17.32
N SER A 183 -27.78 8.94 16.01
CA SER A 183 -26.87 9.90 15.40
C SER A 183 -27.25 11.33 15.76
N ALA A 184 -26.51 11.95 16.67
CA ALA A 184 -26.71 13.33 17.12
C ALA A 184 -25.78 14.32 16.38
N ASP A 185 -26.19 14.69 15.16
CA ASP A 185 -25.80 15.86 14.34
C ASP A 185 -24.31 16.21 14.05
N PRO A 186 -24.01 16.79 12.87
CA PRO A 186 -22.64 17.09 12.46
C PRO A 186 -22.11 18.43 12.99
N THR A 187 -21.24 18.35 14.01
CA THR A 187 -20.29 19.40 14.47
C THR A 187 -20.89 20.69 15.07
N PRO A 188 -20.11 21.54 15.76
CA PRO A 188 -18.73 21.35 16.26
C PRO A 188 -18.63 21.39 17.78
N HIS A 189 -17.63 20.74 18.38
CA HIS A 189 -17.06 21.14 19.68
C HIS A 189 -15.62 20.66 19.83
N ALA A 190 -14.72 21.54 20.27
CA ALA A 190 -13.43 21.14 20.81
C ALA A 190 -13.66 20.56 22.22
N GLY A 191 -13.76 19.24 22.32
CA GLY A 191 -14.06 18.54 23.56
C GLY A 191 -12.86 18.52 24.51
N ARG A 192 -13.00 19.13 25.69
CA ARG A 192 -12.04 18.97 26.79
C ARG A 192 -11.88 17.47 27.10
N VAL A 193 -10.66 16.97 27.04
CA VAL A 193 -10.32 15.60 27.48
C VAL A 193 -10.66 15.44 28.96
N ALA A 194 -11.36 14.36 29.30
CA ALA A 194 -11.66 14.01 30.69
C ALA A 194 -10.38 13.53 31.42
N PRO A 195 -10.26 13.72 32.75
CA PRO A 195 -9.18 13.10 33.51
C PRO A 195 -9.26 11.57 33.41
N ALA A 196 -8.11 10.89 33.50
CA ALA A 196 -8.00 9.45 33.25
C ALA A 196 -8.93 8.60 34.17
N ASP A 197 -9.13 9.04 35.42
CA ASP A 197 -9.94 8.35 36.43
C ASP A 197 -11.45 8.26 36.07
N ASP A 198 -11.96 9.15 35.19
CA ASP A 198 -13.37 9.19 34.76
C ASP A 198 -13.65 8.34 33.50
N ALA A 199 -12.63 7.68 32.93
CA ALA A 199 -12.80 6.90 31.70
C ALA A 199 -13.55 5.57 31.97
N PRO A 200 -14.56 5.18 31.15
CA PRO A 200 -15.19 3.86 31.28
C PRO A 200 -14.15 2.74 31.10
N PRO A 201 -14.35 1.55 31.68
CA PRO A 201 -13.37 0.46 31.62
C PRO A 201 -13.01 0.08 30.17
N PRO A 202 -11.80 -0.44 29.91
CA PRO A 202 -11.46 -0.95 28.58
C PRO A 202 -12.40 -2.09 28.17
N ARG A 203 -12.75 -2.15 26.89
CA ARG A 203 -13.52 -3.25 26.29
C ARG A 203 -12.66 -4.52 26.22
N PRO A 204 -13.24 -5.73 26.24
CA PRO A 204 -12.51 -6.95 25.91
C PRO A 204 -11.75 -6.81 24.58
N LEU A 205 -10.53 -7.33 24.51
CA LEU A 205 -9.72 -7.28 23.29
C LEU A 205 -10.37 -8.12 22.18
N GLU A 206 -11.03 -9.20 22.58
CA GLU A 206 -11.77 -10.12 21.74
C GLU A 206 -12.95 -9.43 21.04
N ASP A 207 -13.72 -8.60 21.75
CA ASP A 207 -14.83 -7.81 21.19
C ASP A 207 -14.33 -6.82 20.14
N LEU A 208 -13.18 -6.18 20.40
CA LEU A 208 -12.56 -5.21 19.50
C LEU A 208 -11.96 -5.87 18.25
N LEU A 209 -11.35 -7.04 18.39
CA LEU A 209 -10.88 -7.85 17.27
C LEU A 209 -12.05 -8.45 16.47
N ALA A 210 -13.17 -8.77 17.10
CA ALA A 210 -14.39 -9.19 16.42
C ALA A 210 -15.06 -8.03 15.65
N GLU A 211 -15.08 -6.82 16.20
CA GLU A 211 -15.55 -5.62 15.50
C GLU A 211 -14.64 -5.26 14.32
N MET A 212 -13.32 -5.39 14.48
CA MET A 212 -12.33 -5.27 13.41
C MET A 212 -12.57 -6.31 12.29
N ASP A 213 -12.81 -7.57 12.64
CA ASP A 213 -13.11 -8.63 11.68
C ASP A 213 -14.44 -8.41 10.93
N ALA A 214 -15.44 -7.80 11.58
CA ALA A 214 -16.73 -7.48 10.99
C ALA A 214 -16.69 -6.31 9.97
N LEU A 215 -15.58 -5.58 9.88
CA LEU A 215 -15.34 -4.66 8.76
C LEU A 215 -15.24 -5.48 7.45
N VAL A 216 -15.85 -5.00 6.37
CA VAL A 216 -15.75 -5.68 5.07
C VAL A 216 -14.31 -5.60 4.55
N GLY A 217 -13.81 -6.70 3.99
CA GLY A 217 -12.51 -6.75 3.32
C GLY A 217 -11.33 -6.60 4.27
N LEU A 218 -10.35 -5.78 3.84
CA LEU A 218 -9.20 -5.32 4.63
C LEU A 218 -8.35 -6.44 5.27
N ALA A 219 -8.20 -7.58 4.59
CA ALA A 219 -7.50 -8.76 5.12
C ALA A 219 -6.06 -8.48 5.58
N GLU A 220 -5.29 -7.72 4.81
CA GLU A 220 -3.91 -7.33 5.15
C GLU A 220 -3.86 -6.44 6.41
N VAL A 221 -4.73 -5.43 6.49
CA VAL A 221 -4.90 -4.55 7.65
C VAL A 221 -5.26 -5.35 8.91
N LYS A 222 -6.20 -6.31 8.79
CA LYS A 222 -6.62 -7.19 9.87
C LYS A 222 -5.52 -8.16 10.32
N ALA A 223 -4.54 -8.48 9.47
CA ALA A 223 -3.37 -9.26 9.84
C ALA A 223 -2.36 -8.40 10.62
N GLU A 224 -2.05 -7.20 10.12
CA GLU A 224 -1.14 -6.26 10.80
C GLU A 224 -1.67 -5.79 12.17
N VAL A 225 -2.97 -5.48 12.28
CA VAL A 225 -3.59 -5.11 13.57
C VAL A 225 -3.49 -6.24 14.60
N ARG A 226 -3.68 -7.50 14.17
CA ARG A 226 -3.50 -8.68 15.02
C ARG A 226 -2.04 -8.87 15.44
N LEU A 227 -1.09 -8.77 14.51
CA LEU A 227 0.35 -8.86 14.76
C LEU A 227 0.81 -7.82 15.81
N VAL A 228 0.29 -6.59 15.71
CA VAL A 228 0.57 -5.52 16.66
C VAL A 228 -0.07 -5.79 18.04
N ALA A 229 -1.30 -6.32 18.09
CA ALA A 229 -1.92 -6.70 19.36
C ALA A 229 -1.12 -7.79 20.10
N ASP A 230 -0.63 -8.80 19.38
CA ASP A 230 0.16 -9.91 19.95
C ASP A 230 1.50 -9.41 20.52
N LEU A 231 2.16 -8.50 19.79
CA LEU A 231 3.38 -7.84 20.24
C LEU A 231 3.17 -7.01 21.53
N LEU A 232 2.03 -6.33 21.65
CA LEU A 232 1.69 -5.57 22.85
C LEU A 232 1.42 -6.49 24.05
N GLU A 233 0.70 -7.59 23.85
CA GLU A 233 0.42 -8.57 24.89
C GLU A 233 1.71 -9.27 25.37
N VAL A 234 2.60 -9.66 24.46
CA VAL A 234 3.94 -10.17 24.81
C VAL A 234 4.76 -9.11 25.57
N ARG A 235 4.67 -7.82 25.21
CA ARG A 235 5.32 -6.72 25.96
C ARG A 235 4.73 -6.58 27.38
N ARG A 236 3.41 -6.69 27.56
CA ARG A 236 2.73 -6.68 28.87
C ARG A 236 3.21 -7.84 29.74
N LEU A 237 3.13 -9.06 29.22
CA LEU A 237 3.51 -10.30 29.90
C LEU A 237 5.00 -10.34 30.33
N ARG A 238 5.90 -9.70 29.57
CA ARG A 238 7.31 -9.52 29.97
C ARG A 238 7.47 -8.49 31.08
N THR A 239 6.76 -7.37 30.99
CA THR A 239 6.82 -6.28 31.98
C THR A 239 6.34 -6.75 33.35
N GLU A 240 5.28 -7.55 33.40
CA GLU A 240 4.74 -8.16 34.63
C GLU A 240 5.66 -9.22 35.27
N ARG A 241 6.73 -9.63 34.58
CA ARG A 241 7.71 -10.62 35.03
C ARG A 241 9.13 -10.05 35.20
N ASP A 242 9.26 -8.72 35.25
CA ASP A 242 10.53 -7.98 35.29
C ASP A 242 11.52 -8.34 34.15
N LEU A 243 11.02 -8.86 33.03
CA LEU A 243 11.84 -9.26 31.88
C LEU A 243 12.20 -8.05 30.99
N PRO A 244 13.42 -8.00 30.40
CA PRO A 244 13.81 -6.91 29.52
C PRO A 244 12.86 -6.76 28.31
N THR A 245 12.18 -5.62 28.22
CA THR A 245 11.40 -5.23 27.04
C THR A 245 12.21 -4.31 26.15
N MET A 246 12.27 -4.62 24.85
CA MET A 246 12.86 -3.72 23.87
C MET A 246 11.88 -2.56 23.62
N PRO A 247 12.31 -1.29 23.70
CA PRO A 247 11.45 -0.13 23.46
C PRO A 247 11.06 -0.08 21.97
N THR A 248 9.94 -0.74 21.66
CA THR A 248 9.44 -0.88 20.29
C THR A 248 8.54 0.30 19.96
N SER A 249 8.81 0.97 18.85
CA SER A 249 8.05 2.13 18.42
C SER A 249 6.67 1.71 17.90
N LEU A 250 5.61 2.37 18.39
CA LEU A 250 4.21 1.97 18.17
C LEU A 250 3.46 2.85 17.16
N HIS A 251 4.14 3.84 16.57
CA HIS A 251 3.57 4.75 15.57
C HIS A 251 3.54 4.09 14.19
N LEU A 252 2.48 4.34 13.43
CA LEU A 252 2.17 3.62 12.19
C LEU A 252 1.93 4.57 11.01
N VAL A 253 2.21 4.11 9.80
CA VAL A 253 1.85 4.80 8.56
C VAL A 253 0.68 4.05 7.91
N PHE A 254 -0.40 4.76 7.56
CA PHE A 254 -1.59 4.18 6.91
C PHE A 254 -1.67 4.68 5.46
N VAL A 255 -1.35 3.83 4.49
CA VAL A 255 -1.36 4.20 3.06
C VAL A 255 -2.56 3.64 2.32
N GLY A 256 -3.20 4.45 1.48
CA GLY A 256 -4.30 4.00 0.62
C GLY A 256 -5.26 5.12 0.24
N ASN A 257 -6.20 4.85 -0.66
CA ASN A 257 -7.12 5.87 -1.19
C ASN A 257 -8.13 6.41 -0.15
N PRO A 258 -8.78 7.56 -0.38
CA PRO A 258 -9.88 8.02 0.44
C PRO A 258 -11.05 7.02 0.49
N GLY A 259 -11.64 6.83 1.66
CA GLY A 259 -12.77 5.91 1.85
C GLY A 259 -12.41 4.46 2.18
N THR A 260 -11.15 4.02 2.09
CA THR A 260 -10.71 2.65 2.41
C THR A 260 -10.72 2.29 3.91
N GLY A 261 -11.39 3.08 4.77
CA GLY A 261 -11.58 2.77 6.19
C GLY A 261 -10.45 3.19 7.15
N LYS A 262 -9.37 3.85 6.67
CA LYS A 262 -8.20 4.29 7.48
C LYS A 262 -8.57 4.83 8.87
N THR A 263 -9.44 5.84 8.94
CA THR A 263 -9.84 6.51 10.19
C THR A 263 -10.69 5.61 11.11
N THR A 264 -11.53 4.74 10.52
CA THR A 264 -12.33 3.74 11.25
C THR A 264 -11.43 2.70 11.92
N VAL A 265 -10.42 2.21 11.19
CA VAL A 265 -9.43 1.28 11.74
C VAL A 265 -8.57 1.94 12.80
N ALA A 266 -8.12 3.19 12.60
CA ALA A 266 -7.35 3.92 13.61
C ALA A 266 -8.12 4.10 14.94
N ARG A 267 -9.44 4.30 14.87
CA ARG A 267 -10.31 4.42 16.05
C ARG A 267 -10.38 3.11 16.85
N LEU A 268 -10.67 2.00 16.18
CA LEU A 268 -10.65 0.67 16.81
C LEU A 268 -9.26 0.31 17.32
N LEU A 269 -8.19 0.72 16.62
CA LEU A 269 -6.81 0.46 17.03
C LEU A 269 -6.43 1.20 18.30
N ALA A 270 -6.93 2.42 18.50
CA ALA A 270 -6.73 3.17 19.75
C ALA A 270 -7.43 2.50 20.95
N GLU A 271 -8.61 1.91 20.74
CA GLU A 271 -9.29 1.07 21.74
C GLU A 271 -8.52 -0.25 22.00
N ILE A 272 -8.06 -0.95 20.95
CA ILE A 272 -7.25 -2.18 21.05
C ILE A 272 -5.97 -1.94 21.86
N TYR A 273 -5.25 -0.88 21.56
CA TYR A 273 -4.02 -0.50 22.27
C TYR A 273 -4.29 -0.20 23.76
N ARG A 274 -5.46 0.34 24.10
CA ARG A 274 -5.86 0.56 25.49
C ARG A 274 -6.14 -0.74 26.21
N SER A 275 -6.88 -1.65 25.58
CA SER A 275 -7.17 -2.98 26.15
C SER A 275 -5.91 -3.84 26.31
N ALA A 276 -4.92 -3.67 25.42
CA ALA A 276 -3.59 -4.28 25.54
C ALA A 276 -2.61 -3.52 26.49
N GLY A 277 -3.08 -2.50 27.22
CA GLY A 277 -2.29 -1.76 28.21
C GLY A 277 -1.22 -0.80 27.65
N ALA A 278 -1.21 -0.55 26.33
CA ALA A 278 -0.27 0.35 25.66
C ALA A 278 -0.72 1.82 25.66
N LEU A 279 -2.00 2.09 25.93
CA LEU A 279 -2.59 3.42 26.08
C LEU A 279 -3.50 3.47 27.32
N GLU A 280 -3.59 4.63 27.96
CA GLU A 280 -4.37 4.84 29.19
C GLU A 280 -5.87 5.05 28.89
N ARG A 281 -6.16 5.92 27.91
CA ARG A 281 -7.51 6.40 27.56
C ARG A 281 -8.00 5.90 26.20
N GLY A 282 -7.11 5.62 25.25
CA GLY A 282 -7.45 4.96 23.98
C GLY A 282 -8.35 5.77 23.03
N HIS A 283 -8.47 7.09 23.24
CA HIS A 283 -9.24 7.96 22.35
C HIS A 283 -8.45 8.35 21.10
N LEU A 284 -9.16 8.63 20.00
CA LEU A 284 -8.59 9.11 18.75
C LEU A 284 -8.76 10.64 18.62
N VAL A 285 -7.66 11.35 18.36
CA VAL A 285 -7.64 12.77 17.99
C VAL A 285 -7.25 12.90 16.53
N GLU A 286 -8.16 13.43 15.70
CA GLU A 286 -7.96 13.59 14.27
C GLU A 286 -7.51 15.02 13.92
N THR A 287 -6.49 15.16 13.06
CA THR A 287 -5.99 16.44 12.56
C THR A 287 -5.42 16.30 11.15
N ASP A 288 -5.29 17.43 10.44
CA ASP A 288 -4.61 17.55 9.15
C ASP A 288 -3.49 18.61 9.22
N ARG A 289 -2.92 19.02 8.08
CA ARG A 289 -1.97 20.15 8.01
C ARG A 289 -2.56 21.48 8.49
N SER A 290 -3.85 21.74 8.33
CA SER A 290 -4.48 22.98 8.82
C SER A 290 -4.59 23.01 10.35
N GLY A 291 -4.77 21.85 10.97
CA GLY A 291 -4.79 21.67 12.42
C GLY A 291 -3.41 21.55 13.09
N LEU A 292 -2.31 21.60 12.31
CA LEU A 292 -0.93 21.49 12.78
C LEU A 292 -0.03 22.69 12.40
N VAL A 293 -0.28 23.36 11.27
CA VAL A 293 0.59 24.41 10.72
C VAL A 293 -0.09 25.78 10.82
N ALA A 294 0.55 26.71 11.52
CA ALA A 294 0.07 28.07 11.68
C ALA A 294 0.48 29.00 10.52
N GLY A 295 -0.27 30.10 10.33
CA GLY A 295 0.01 31.11 9.31
C GLY A 295 1.12 32.12 9.65
N TYR A 296 1.76 32.00 10.81
CA TYR A 296 2.76 32.92 11.32
C TYR A 296 3.95 32.17 11.96
N VAL A 297 5.16 32.74 11.81
CA VAL A 297 6.42 32.17 12.30
C VAL A 297 6.35 31.84 13.80
N GLY A 298 6.74 30.62 14.19
CA GLY A 298 6.84 30.20 15.59
C GLY A 298 5.51 29.94 16.31
N GLN A 299 4.38 29.95 15.60
CA GLN A 299 3.08 29.50 16.12
C GLN A 299 2.79 28.03 15.82
N THR A 300 3.59 27.38 14.95
CA THR A 300 3.39 25.99 14.54
C THR A 300 3.81 25.01 15.65
N ALA A 301 4.99 25.15 16.25
CA ALA A 301 5.41 24.26 17.33
C ALA A 301 4.45 24.25 18.56
N PRO A 302 3.89 25.39 19.02
CA PRO A 302 2.80 25.40 20.01
C PRO A 302 1.53 24.68 19.55
N LEU A 303 1.10 24.85 18.30
CA LEU A 303 -0.10 24.22 17.75
C LEU A 303 0.04 22.68 17.68
N VAL A 304 1.20 22.18 17.21
CA VAL A 304 1.52 20.75 17.25
C VAL A 304 1.52 20.24 18.70
N THR A 305 2.12 20.99 19.63
CA THR A 305 2.15 20.60 21.05
C THR A 305 0.74 20.45 21.63
N GLN A 306 -0.18 21.38 21.32
CA GLN A 306 -1.58 21.27 21.73
C GLN A 306 -2.24 19.98 21.21
N ARG A 307 -1.96 19.55 19.97
CA ARG A 307 -2.50 18.28 19.44
C ARG A 307 -1.96 17.05 20.17
N PHE A 308 -0.71 17.08 20.62
CA PHE A 308 -0.14 16.03 21.48
C PHE A 308 -0.65 16.09 22.93
N ASP A 309 -1.12 17.25 23.41
CA ASP A 309 -1.81 17.39 24.70
C ASP A 309 -3.26 16.87 24.61
N GLU A 310 -3.95 17.13 23.50
CA GLU A 310 -5.27 16.56 23.19
C GLU A 310 -5.20 15.02 23.05
N ALA A 311 -4.14 14.49 22.41
CA ALA A 311 -3.93 13.06 22.19
C ALA A 311 -3.24 12.31 23.35
N ASP A 312 -2.92 12.99 24.46
CA ASP A 312 -2.23 12.40 25.61
C ASP A 312 -3.01 11.22 26.21
N GLY A 313 -2.38 10.05 26.36
CA GLY A 313 -3.03 8.81 26.79
C GLY A 313 -3.83 8.10 25.67
N GLY A 314 -3.78 8.60 24.44
CA GLY A 314 -4.53 8.13 23.27
C GLY A 314 -3.70 8.11 21.99
N MET A 315 -4.39 8.28 20.86
CA MET A 315 -3.81 8.22 19.51
C MET A 315 -4.05 9.51 18.72
N LEU A 316 -2.99 10.07 18.15
CA LEU A 316 -3.05 11.20 17.21
C LEU A 316 -3.06 10.68 15.76
N PHE A 317 -4.15 10.90 15.04
CA PHE A 317 -4.28 10.60 13.62
C PHE A 317 -4.05 11.86 12.79
N ILE A 318 -3.03 11.82 11.93
CA ILE A 318 -2.65 12.92 11.04
C ILE A 318 -3.03 12.51 9.60
N ASP A 319 -4.12 13.06 9.07
CA ASP A 319 -4.55 12.76 7.70
C ASP A 319 -3.81 13.61 6.66
N GLU A 320 -3.65 13.05 5.47
CA GLU A 320 -2.86 13.59 4.35
C GLU A 320 -1.47 14.12 4.81
N ALA A 321 -0.79 13.39 5.70
CA ALA A 321 0.36 13.86 6.49
C ALA A 321 1.55 14.35 5.65
N TYR A 322 1.76 13.79 4.46
CA TYR A 322 2.74 14.24 3.47
C TYR A 322 2.57 15.71 3.08
N THR A 323 1.38 16.31 3.25
CA THR A 323 1.17 17.73 3.00
C THR A 323 2.06 18.61 3.88
N LEU A 324 2.52 18.12 5.04
CA LEU A 324 3.51 18.79 5.88
C LEU A 324 4.91 18.85 5.23
N ALA A 325 5.28 17.83 4.44
CA ALA A 325 6.56 17.76 3.74
C ALA A 325 6.55 18.54 2.40
N ARG A 326 5.36 18.76 1.81
CA ARG A 326 5.17 19.56 0.58
C ARG A 326 5.40 21.05 0.86
N GLY A 327 6.64 21.50 0.78
CA GLY A 327 7.03 22.91 1.04
C GLY A 327 8.41 23.31 0.50
N GLY A 328 8.66 24.62 0.44
CA GLY A 328 10.00 25.18 0.20
C GLY A 328 10.79 25.30 1.51
N ALA A 329 12.06 25.73 1.43
CA ALA A 329 12.95 25.84 2.61
C ALA A 329 12.46 26.80 3.73
N ASN A 330 11.48 27.66 3.44
CA ASN A 330 10.86 28.58 4.39
C ASN A 330 9.41 28.18 4.76
N ASP A 331 8.97 26.96 4.47
CA ASP A 331 7.60 26.51 4.81
C ASP A 331 7.49 25.99 6.26
N PHE A 332 6.47 26.45 6.96
CA PHE A 332 6.14 26.08 8.35
C PHE A 332 5.81 24.60 8.53
N GLY A 333 5.48 23.87 7.45
CA GLY A 333 5.31 22.40 7.49
C GLY A 333 6.53 21.65 8.04
N ARG A 334 7.75 22.17 7.84
CA ARG A 334 8.97 21.59 8.42
C ARG A 334 9.09 21.81 9.93
N GLU A 335 8.70 22.99 10.43
CA GLU A 335 8.61 23.28 11.86
C GLU A 335 7.64 22.29 12.55
N ALA A 336 6.54 21.93 11.87
CA ALA A 336 5.63 20.90 12.34
C ALA A 336 6.28 19.51 12.40
N ILE A 337 6.93 19.06 11.31
CA ILE A 337 7.62 17.75 11.27
C ILE A 337 8.67 17.62 12.37
N ASP A 338 9.54 18.62 12.52
CA ASP A 338 10.63 18.57 13.51
C ASP A 338 10.06 18.60 14.95
N THR A 339 8.91 19.26 15.17
CA THR A 339 8.18 19.22 16.45
C THR A 339 7.48 17.87 16.69
N ILE A 340 6.87 17.26 15.66
CA ILE A 340 6.25 15.93 15.72
C ILE A 340 7.29 14.87 16.08
N VAL A 341 8.46 14.88 15.41
CA VAL A 341 9.56 13.94 15.69
C VAL A 341 10.04 14.04 17.13
N LYS A 342 10.13 15.27 17.68
CA LYS A 342 10.49 15.48 19.09
C LYS A 342 9.43 14.96 20.05
N LEU A 343 8.15 15.32 19.84
CA LEU A 343 7.06 14.94 20.74
C LEU A 343 6.74 13.44 20.70
N ILE A 344 6.99 12.79 19.56
CA ILE A 344 6.98 11.33 19.43
C ILE A 344 8.00 10.69 20.39
N GLU A 345 9.23 11.21 20.49
CA GLU A 345 10.22 10.66 21.43
C GLU A 345 9.86 11.00 22.88
N ASP A 346 9.55 12.27 23.16
CA ASP A 346 9.22 12.77 24.51
C ASP A 346 7.96 12.09 25.11
N ARG A 347 7.06 11.55 24.27
CA ARG A 347 5.76 10.96 24.68
C ARG A 347 5.50 9.55 24.14
N ARG A 348 6.52 8.82 23.68
CA ARG A 348 6.39 7.51 23.00
C ARG A 348 5.56 6.46 23.75
N ASP A 349 5.58 6.49 25.10
CA ASP A 349 4.87 5.57 26.00
C ASP A 349 3.55 6.20 26.53
N ARG A 350 3.05 7.28 25.90
CA ARG A 350 1.81 8.01 26.25
C ARG A 350 0.94 8.39 25.05
N VAL A 351 1.54 8.65 23.88
CA VAL A 351 0.86 9.07 22.65
C VAL A 351 1.31 8.19 21.50
N VAL A 352 0.37 7.51 20.86
CA VAL A 352 0.61 6.83 19.59
C VAL A 352 0.26 7.77 18.44
N VAL A 353 0.96 7.65 17.31
CA VAL A 353 0.75 8.53 16.15
C VAL A 353 0.49 7.66 14.93
N VAL A 354 -0.54 7.98 14.17
CA VAL A 354 -0.85 7.37 12.88
C VAL A 354 -0.78 8.45 11.82
N ALA A 355 0.15 8.34 10.88
CA ALA A 355 0.27 9.25 9.76
C ALA A 355 -0.35 8.61 8.52
N ALA A 356 -1.36 9.26 7.91
CA ALA A 356 -2.13 8.71 6.81
C ALA A 356 -1.97 9.49 5.50
N GLY A 357 -2.18 8.82 4.36
CA GLY A 357 -2.16 9.45 3.03
C GLY A 357 -2.13 8.44 1.88
N TYR A 358 -1.77 8.91 0.68
CA TYR A 358 -1.54 8.07 -0.49
C TYR A 358 -0.18 7.35 -0.43
N PRO A 359 0.01 6.18 -1.07
CA PRO A 359 1.23 5.38 -0.93
C PRO A 359 2.53 6.08 -1.35
N ASP A 360 2.58 6.65 -2.55
CA ASP A 360 3.79 7.30 -3.09
C ASP A 360 4.15 8.53 -2.24
N GLU A 361 3.16 9.39 -1.95
CA GLU A 361 3.32 10.56 -1.10
C GLU A 361 3.79 10.24 0.33
N MET A 362 3.34 9.15 0.93
CA MET A 362 3.74 8.79 2.29
C MET A 362 5.16 8.21 2.34
N ALA A 363 5.69 7.66 1.24
CA ALA A 363 7.12 7.36 1.13
C ALA A 363 7.95 8.66 1.18
N ASP A 364 7.58 9.67 0.38
CA ASP A 364 8.22 11.00 0.40
C ASP A 364 8.14 11.66 1.79
N PHE A 365 7.03 11.50 2.52
CA PHE A 365 6.88 11.99 3.90
C PHE A 365 7.86 11.33 4.88
N VAL A 366 7.95 10.00 4.86
CA VAL A 366 8.80 9.24 5.77
C VAL A 366 10.28 9.50 5.52
N ASP A 367 10.68 9.70 4.25
CA ASP A 367 12.06 10.05 3.88
C ASP A 367 12.39 11.54 4.01
N ALA A 368 11.41 12.43 4.23
CA ALA A 368 11.65 13.87 4.44
C ALA A 368 12.46 14.19 5.72
N ASN A 369 12.44 13.31 6.73
CA ASN A 369 13.28 13.41 7.92
C ASN A 369 13.65 12.00 8.43
N PRO A 370 14.94 11.63 8.54
CA PRO A 370 15.37 10.33 9.08
C PRO A 370 14.81 9.98 10.47
N GLY A 371 14.44 10.99 11.26
CA GLY A 371 13.69 10.84 12.50
C GLY A 371 12.37 10.09 12.28
N LEU A 372 11.55 10.52 11.30
CA LEU A 372 10.28 9.85 10.96
C LEU A 372 10.51 8.38 10.59
N ARG A 373 11.42 8.09 9.65
CA ARG A 373 11.75 6.71 9.23
C ARG A 373 12.19 5.79 10.37
N SER A 374 12.83 6.33 11.40
CA SER A 374 13.23 5.55 12.60
C SER A 374 12.13 5.39 13.66
N ARG A 375 11.06 6.20 13.59
CA ARG A 375 9.93 6.22 14.55
C ARG A 375 8.63 5.65 13.96
N PHE A 376 8.57 5.41 12.65
CA PHE A 376 7.46 4.78 11.95
C PHE A 376 7.92 3.44 11.31
N PRO A 377 8.12 2.38 12.11
CA PRO A 377 8.71 1.12 11.61
C PRO A 377 7.75 0.27 10.78
N ARG A 378 6.42 0.47 10.91
CA ARG A 378 5.40 -0.31 10.20
C ARG A 378 4.50 0.59 9.35
N THR A 379 4.23 0.12 8.14
CA THR A 379 3.29 0.74 7.18
C THR A 379 2.19 -0.25 6.87
N ILE A 380 0.94 0.13 7.14
CA ILE A 380 -0.24 -0.67 6.86
C ILE A 380 -0.86 -0.18 5.55
N VAL A 381 -1.05 -1.10 4.60
CA VAL A 381 -1.66 -0.84 3.30
C VAL A 381 -3.16 -1.06 3.36
N PHE A 382 -3.92 -0.08 2.90
CA PHE A 382 -5.37 -0.12 2.78
C PHE A 382 -5.73 -0.17 1.29
N PRO A 383 -5.90 -1.38 0.72
CA PRO A 383 -6.24 -1.55 -0.70
C PRO A 383 -7.63 -0.97 -1.02
N ASP A 384 -7.87 -0.73 -2.31
CA ASP A 384 -9.22 -0.43 -2.81
C ASP A 384 -10.13 -1.67 -2.67
N TYR A 385 -11.38 -1.44 -2.28
CA TYR A 385 -12.39 -2.49 -2.22
C TYR A 385 -12.76 -3.01 -3.62
N SER A 386 -12.85 -4.33 -3.76
CA SER A 386 -13.46 -5.00 -4.92
C SER A 386 -14.96 -4.72 -5.02
N THR A 387 -15.57 -5.01 -6.19
CA THR A 387 -17.01 -4.85 -6.40
C THR A 387 -17.85 -5.65 -5.40
N ASP A 388 -17.43 -6.87 -5.04
CA ASP A 388 -18.13 -7.71 -4.05
C ASP A 388 -18.05 -7.15 -2.62
N GLU A 389 -16.92 -6.53 -2.26
CA GLU A 389 -16.75 -5.82 -0.99
C GLU A 389 -17.58 -4.54 -0.95
N LEU A 390 -17.60 -3.75 -2.04
CA LEU A 390 -18.44 -2.56 -2.16
C LEU A 390 -19.94 -2.90 -2.12
N LEU A 391 -20.36 -4.01 -2.72
CA LEU A 391 -21.71 -4.55 -2.59
C LEU A 391 -22.02 -4.98 -1.16
N SER A 392 -21.09 -5.65 -0.48
CA SER A 392 -21.26 -6.06 0.92
C SER A 392 -21.37 -4.86 1.87
N ILE A 393 -20.61 -3.79 1.61
CA ILE A 393 -20.73 -2.50 2.32
C ILE A 393 -22.11 -1.86 2.04
N TRP A 394 -22.57 -1.89 0.79
CA TRP A 394 -23.89 -1.37 0.40
C TRP A 394 -25.05 -2.14 1.05
N ASP A 395 -25.01 -3.47 1.03
CA ASP A 395 -25.99 -4.33 1.71
C ASP A 395 -26.02 -4.03 3.23
N GLY A 396 -24.84 -3.82 3.85
CA GLY A 396 -24.72 -3.40 5.25
C GLY A 396 -25.28 -2.01 5.55
N ILE A 397 -25.17 -1.06 4.62
CA ILE A 397 -25.80 0.27 4.70
C ILE A 397 -27.33 0.14 4.57
N CYS A 398 -27.82 -0.66 3.63
CA CYS A 398 -29.24 -0.94 3.46
C CYS A 398 -29.84 -1.58 4.73
N ALA A 399 -29.19 -2.60 5.29
CA ALA A 399 -29.62 -3.24 6.53
C ALA A 399 -29.69 -2.26 7.72
N LYS A 400 -28.65 -1.45 7.93
CA LYS A 400 -28.63 -0.41 8.98
C LYS A 400 -29.75 0.63 8.81
N GLN A 401 -30.13 0.93 7.58
CA GLN A 401 -31.22 1.86 7.24
C GLN A 401 -32.60 1.17 7.07
N ARG A 402 -32.71 -0.14 7.37
CA ARG A 402 -33.93 -0.97 7.23
C ARG A 402 -34.51 -0.99 5.81
N TYR A 403 -33.65 -0.99 4.79
CA TYR A 403 -34.00 -1.27 3.39
C TYR A 403 -33.66 -2.71 3.02
N GLU A 404 -34.59 -3.39 2.36
CA GLU A 404 -34.37 -4.70 1.73
C GLU A 404 -34.12 -4.50 0.23
N PRO A 405 -32.88 -4.66 -0.27
CA PRO A 405 -32.59 -4.55 -1.69
C PRO A 405 -33.13 -5.75 -2.46
N THR A 406 -33.79 -5.50 -3.60
CA THR A 406 -34.16 -6.58 -4.52
C THR A 406 -32.96 -7.02 -5.36
N GLU A 407 -32.94 -8.27 -5.81
CA GLU A 407 -31.86 -8.81 -6.65
C GLU A 407 -31.59 -7.94 -7.89
N ALA A 408 -32.65 -7.45 -8.55
CA ALA A 408 -32.54 -6.54 -9.70
C ALA A 408 -31.91 -5.18 -9.33
N ALA A 409 -32.05 -4.71 -8.09
CA ALA A 409 -31.35 -3.52 -7.60
C ALA A 409 -29.88 -3.84 -7.29
N ARG A 410 -29.59 -5.01 -6.69
CA ARG A 410 -28.23 -5.46 -6.35
C ARG A 410 -27.36 -5.63 -7.59
N VAL A 411 -27.86 -6.34 -8.61
CA VAL A 411 -27.23 -6.43 -9.94
C VAL A 411 -27.01 -5.04 -10.54
N ARG A 412 -28.01 -4.14 -10.43
CA ARG A 412 -27.89 -2.79 -11.00
C ARG A 412 -26.89 -1.90 -10.26
N VAL A 413 -26.64 -2.13 -8.97
CA VAL A 413 -25.58 -1.46 -8.21
C VAL A 413 -24.22 -2.05 -8.56
N SER A 414 -24.11 -3.36 -8.76
CA SER A 414 -22.89 -4.01 -9.28
C SER A 414 -22.44 -3.39 -10.61
N ASP A 415 -23.36 -3.33 -11.60
CA ASP A 415 -23.14 -2.62 -12.88
C ASP A 415 -22.53 -1.22 -12.65
N LEU A 416 -23.13 -0.45 -11.74
CA LEU A 416 -22.77 0.95 -11.50
C LEU A 416 -21.39 1.09 -10.83
N ILE A 417 -20.99 0.13 -9.99
CA ILE A 417 -19.67 0.06 -9.38
C ILE A 417 -18.61 -0.30 -10.43
N ASP A 418 -18.81 -1.34 -11.23
CA ASP A 418 -17.87 -1.73 -12.30
C ASP A 418 -17.69 -0.61 -13.35
N HIS A 419 -18.81 0.02 -13.73
CA HIS A 419 -18.81 1.20 -14.60
C HIS A 419 -18.28 2.47 -13.90
N ALA A 420 -18.08 2.48 -12.58
CA ALA A 420 -17.42 3.58 -11.86
C ALA A 420 -15.90 3.33 -11.74
N ALA A 421 -15.48 2.10 -11.41
CA ALA A 421 -14.07 1.71 -11.36
C ALA A 421 -13.35 1.98 -12.71
N THR A 422 -13.99 1.60 -13.82
CA THR A 422 -13.50 1.91 -15.19
C THR A 422 -13.49 3.40 -15.56
N ARG A 423 -14.02 4.30 -14.72
CA ARG A 423 -13.94 5.77 -14.87
C ARG A 423 -13.06 6.44 -13.81
N GLY A 424 -12.86 5.84 -12.64
CA GLY A 424 -12.09 6.43 -11.53
C GLY A 424 -10.64 6.77 -11.91
N LEU A 425 -10.01 5.90 -12.72
CA LEU A 425 -8.66 6.08 -13.28
C LEU A 425 -8.51 7.34 -14.18
N ALA A 426 -9.59 8.04 -14.52
CA ALA A 426 -9.59 9.24 -15.35
C ALA A 426 -9.89 10.55 -14.60
N THR A 427 -10.19 10.52 -13.30
CA THR A 427 -10.68 11.71 -12.55
C THR A 427 -9.96 11.98 -11.22
N GLY A 428 -8.68 11.65 -11.12
CA GLY A 428 -7.84 11.93 -9.95
C GLY A 428 -7.38 13.39 -9.75
N ALA A 429 -8.21 14.40 -10.04
CA ALA A 429 -7.91 15.81 -9.76
C ALA A 429 -9.12 16.77 -9.88
N SER A 430 -9.98 16.85 -8.87
CA SER A 430 -10.71 18.10 -8.55
C SER A 430 -11.23 18.09 -7.12
N SER A 431 -10.89 19.13 -6.36
CA SER A 431 -11.41 19.38 -5.01
C SER A 431 -12.94 19.53 -4.99
N ALA A 432 -13.55 19.19 -3.86
CA ALA A 432 -14.98 19.39 -3.62
C ALA A 432 -15.39 20.88 -3.75
N THR A 433 -16.50 21.14 -4.44
CA THR A 433 -17.26 22.40 -4.35
C THR A 433 -18.72 22.07 -4.64
N SER A 434 -19.63 22.36 -3.71
CA SER A 434 -21.03 21.99 -3.89
C SER A 434 -21.70 22.86 -4.95
N SER A 435 -22.33 22.22 -5.93
CA SER A 435 -23.27 22.88 -6.84
C SER A 435 -24.55 22.08 -6.92
N ARG A 436 -25.62 22.68 -6.40
CA ARG A 436 -26.97 22.10 -6.30
C ARG A 436 -27.58 22.07 -7.71
N PRO A 437 -28.25 20.97 -8.14
CA PRO A 437 -28.87 20.92 -9.47
C PRO A 437 -29.98 21.97 -9.59
N PRO A 438 -30.15 22.60 -10.77
CA PRO A 438 -31.17 23.62 -10.97
C PRO A 438 -32.57 22.99 -10.98
N SER A 439 -33.52 23.62 -10.29
CA SER A 439 -34.93 23.25 -10.33
C SER A 439 -35.53 23.50 -11.72
N SER A 440 -36.12 22.47 -12.32
CA SER A 440 -36.84 22.61 -13.59
C SER A 440 -38.12 23.45 -13.44
N PRO A 441 -38.59 24.13 -14.50
CA PRO A 441 -39.73 25.05 -14.40
C PRO A 441 -41.05 24.31 -14.14
N GLY A 442 -41.95 24.95 -13.37
CA GLY A 442 -43.26 24.38 -13.05
C GLY A 442 -44.32 24.61 -14.14
N GLU A 443 -45.21 23.64 -14.30
CA GLU A 443 -46.50 23.77 -15.00
C GLU A 443 -47.67 23.41 -14.06
N PRO A 444 -48.92 23.82 -14.36
CA PRO A 444 -49.85 24.21 -13.30
C PRO A 444 -50.63 23.10 -12.60
N HIS A 445 -50.90 23.29 -11.31
CA HIS A 445 -51.91 22.53 -10.56
C HIS A 445 -53.28 22.53 -11.26
N ARG A 446 -53.89 21.35 -11.42
CA ARG A 446 -55.34 21.21 -11.61
C ARG A 446 -56.03 21.08 -10.27
N GLU A 447 -57.23 21.67 -10.18
CA GLU A 447 -57.95 21.95 -8.94
C GLU A 447 -58.99 20.88 -8.61
N ALA A 448 -59.04 20.42 -7.35
CA ALA A 448 -59.98 19.38 -6.89
C ALA A 448 -60.69 19.76 -5.57
N ARG A 449 -61.59 20.75 -5.65
CA ARG A 449 -62.78 20.96 -4.79
C ARG A 449 -62.76 20.42 -3.34
N ARG A 450 -62.86 21.33 -2.36
CA ARG A 450 -64.05 21.36 -1.47
C ARG A 450 -64.26 22.68 -0.72
N THR A 451 -65.36 23.34 -1.06
CA THR A 451 -66.27 24.09 -0.16
C THR A 451 -65.70 24.74 1.12
N GLN A 452 -65.65 26.08 1.11
CA GLN A 452 -66.49 26.88 2.03
C GLN A 452 -66.72 28.32 1.53
N ARG A 453 -67.85 28.88 1.96
CA ARG A 453 -68.35 30.27 1.80
C ARG A 453 -68.97 30.64 3.17
N PRO A 454 -69.24 31.91 3.54
CA PRO A 454 -69.50 33.05 2.64
C PRO A 454 -68.96 34.45 3.08
N ARG A 455 -69.11 35.45 2.18
CA ARG A 455 -69.22 36.92 2.46
C ARG A 455 -67.91 37.61 2.95
N SER A 456 -67.66 38.91 2.68
CA SER A 456 -68.48 39.97 2.05
C SER A 456 -67.65 41.02 1.25
N ARG A 457 -68.35 41.93 0.54
CA ARG A 457 -68.11 43.39 0.33
C ARG A 457 -66.68 43.98 0.50
N HIS A 458 -66.23 44.98 -0.27
CA HIS A 458 -66.71 45.60 -1.52
C HIS A 458 -65.63 46.58 -2.06
N LEU A 459 -65.69 46.90 -3.35
CA LEU A 459 -65.32 48.20 -3.97
C LEU A 459 -64.25 49.10 -3.29
N ARG A 460 -63.07 49.21 -3.91
CA ARG A 460 -62.71 50.42 -4.71
C ARG A 460 -61.38 50.26 -5.44
N GLY A 461 -61.40 50.43 -6.75
CA GLY A 461 -60.20 50.74 -7.53
C GLY A 461 -60.17 52.22 -7.90
N GLN A 462 -58.99 52.84 -7.88
CA GLN A 462 -58.64 54.06 -8.63
C GLN A 462 -57.10 54.04 -8.82
N ARG A 463 -56.61 54.22 -10.05
CA ARG A 463 -55.98 55.46 -10.58
C ARG A 463 -54.74 55.90 -9.77
N ARG A 464 -53.59 56.24 -10.38
CA ARG A 464 -53.32 56.69 -11.77
C ARG A 464 -51.78 56.70 -12.04
N ARG A 465 -51.37 56.75 -13.33
CA ARG A 465 -50.30 57.58 -13.96
C ARG A 465 -48.99 57.92 -13.16
N SER A 466 -47.79 58.03 -13.76
CA SER A 466 -47.35 57.91 -15.17
C SER A 466 -45.84 58.14 -15.36
N ARG A 467 -45.29 57.67 -16.49
CA ARG A 467 -44.23 58.30 -17.34
C ARG A 467 -43.06 59.05 -16.67
N ARG A 468 -41.83 58.63 -16.99
CA ARG A 468 -40.93 59.37 -17.93
C ARG A 468 -39.74 58.50 -18.39
N ALA A 469 -39.16 58.85 -19.54
CA ALA A 469 -37.85 58.39 -20.02
C ALA A 469 -36.90 59.59 -20.02
N GLY A 470 -35.62 59.45 -19.65
CA GLY A 470 -34.48 59.32 -20.58
C GLY A 470 -33.75 60.67 -20.75
N PRO A 471 -32.73 60.84 -21.62
CA PRO A 471 -31.89 59.81 -22.28
C PRO A 471 -30.36 60.15 -22.36
N ALA A 472 -29.56 59.16 -22.82
CA ALA A 472 -28.37 59.23 -23.72
C ALA A 472 -27.18 60.22 -23.55
N ASP A 473 -25.96 59.69 -23.76
CA ASP A 473 -25.03 60.11 -24.84
C ASP A 473 -24.11 58.91 -25.24
N ARG A 474 -23.97 58.55 -26.54
CA ARG A 474 -22.90 58.87 -27.54
C ARG A 474 -21.49 58.33 -27.22
N GLY A 475 -20.71 57.78 -28.18
CA GLY A 475 -20.91 57.57 -29.64
C GLY A 475 -20.23 56.27 -30.13
N ARG A 476 -20.62 55.69 -31.29
CA ARG A 476 -20.08 55.90 -32.67
C ARG A 476 -18.60 55.49 -32.80
N SER A 477 -18.11 54.78 -33.84
CA SER A 477 -18.63 54.23 -35.14
C SER A 477 -17.51 53.32 -35.73
N ARG A 478 -17.60 52.47 -36.77
CA ARG A 478 -18.55 52.14 -37.88
C ARG A 478 -18.14 50.73 -38.43
N ALA A 479 -19.04 49.80 -38.82
CA ALA A 479 -19.52 49.50 -40.19
C ALA A 479 -18.47 48.88 -41.17
N ARG A 480 -18.76 48.08 -42.23
CA ARG A 480 -19.90 47.30 -42.80
C ARG A 480 -19.35 46.53 -44.06
N ILE A 481 -19.92 45.48 -44.70
CA ILE A 481 -20.91 44.41 -44.41
C ILE A 481 -21.06 43.47 -45.65
N ARG A 482 -21.55 42.21 -45.48
CA ARG A 482 -22.05 41.26 -46.55
C ARG A 482 -21.01 40.68 -47.55
N ARG A 483 -21.30 39.64 -48.35
CA ARG A 483 -21.97 38.31 -48.17
C ARG A 483 -22.02 37.55 -49.53
N MET A 484 -21.96 36.21 -49.48
CA MET A 484 -22.63 35.23 -50.37
C MET A 484 -22.21 35.00 -51.85
N THR A 485 -22.12 33.70 -52.17
CA THR A 485 -22.54 32.95 -53.40
C THR A 485 -21.87 33.21 -54.76
N GLY A 486 -21.42 32.11 -55.40
CA GLY A 486 -21.17 32.02 -56.84
C GLY A 486 -20.32 30.82 -57.27
N SER A 487 -20.96 29.70 -57.63
CA SER A 487 -20.37 28.68 -58.52
C SER A 487 -20.91 28.88 -59.94
N PRO A 488 -20.20 28.41 -60.98
CA PRO A 488 -20.71 27.25 -61.73
C PRO A 488 -19.60 26.27 -62.18
N THR A 489 -19.93 25.37 -63.11
CA THR A 489 -19.24 24.10 -63.39
C THR A 489 -18.67 23.95 -64.82
N ALA A 490 -17.81 22.94 -65.00
CA ALA A 490 -17.39 22.33 -66.29
C ALA A 490 -16.42 23.20 -67.15
N THR A 491 -15.71 22.68 -68.16
CA THR A 491 -15.97 21.47 -68.98
C THR A 491 -14.70 20.84 -69.62
N VAL A 492 -14.59 19.49 -69.54
CA VAL A 492 -13.91 18.56 -70.48
C VAL A 492 -12.37 18.58 -70.64
N SER A 493 -11.84 17.38 -70.93
CA SER A 493 -10.43 16.99 -71.18
C SER A 493 -10.21 16.81 -72.72
N PRO A 494 -9.39 15.92 -73.35
CA PRO A 494 -8.52 14.84 -72.86
C PRO A 494 -7.07 14.80 -73.43
N ARG A 495 -6.23 13.94 -72.83
CA ARG A 495 -5.47 12.92 -73.57
C ARG A 495 -5.17 11.72 -72.68
N VAL A 496 -4.95 10.55 -73.29
CA VAL A 496 -5.05 9.22 -72.65
C VAL A 496 -3.97 8.27 -73.18
N THR A 497 -3.30 7.56 -72.26
CA THR A 497 -2.81 6.14 -72.32
C THR A 497 -2.21 5.84 -70.94
N ALA A 498 -2.70 4.90 -70.11
CA ALA A 498 -2.70 3.42 -70.22
C ALA A 498 -1.29 2.82 -69.95
N ALA A 499 -1.08 1.67 -69.29
CA ALA A 499 -1.93 0.51 -68.90
C ALA A 499 -1.24 -0.28 -67.71
N VAL A 500 -1.77 -1.27 -66.97
CA VAL A 500 -3.11 -1.85 -66.69
C VAL A 500 -3.02 -2.85 -65.49
N SER A 501 -4.05 -2.93 -64.62
CA SER A 501 -4.31 -3.97 -63.57
C SER A 501 -3.29 -4.13 -62.41
N GLY A 502 -3.63 -4.70 -61.23
CA GLY A 502 -4.88 -5.23 -60.63
C GLY A 502 -4.54 -6.25 -59.51
N ALA A 503 -5.44 -6.87 -58.73
CA ALA A 503 -6.80 -6.57 -58.28
C ALA A 503 -7.25 -7.65 -57.26
N ILE A 504 -7.78 -7.24 -56.08
CA ILE A 504 -8.76 -7.93 -55.18
C ILE A 504 -8.58 -9.44 -54.86
N VAL A 505 -8.53 -9.77 -53.56
CA VAL A 505 -9.35 -10.78 -52.81
C VAL A 505 -8.71 -11.02 -51.42
N GLY A 506 -9.51 -11.32 -50.39
CA GLY A 506 -9.03 -11.73 -49.07
C GLY A 506 -9.88 -12.84 -48.46
N GLY A 507 -9.49 -13.38 -47.29
CA GLY A 507 -10.31 -14.33 -46.54
C GLY A 507 -9.57 -15.19 -45.50
N ALA A 508 -9.80 -14.87 -44.22
CA ALA A 508 -10.01 -15.76 -43.04
C ALA A 508 -9.11 -16.99 -42.72
N ILE A 509 -9.16 -17.39 -41.43
CA ILE A 509 -8.60 -18.63 -40.82
C ILE A 509 -7.05 -18.60 -40.68
N GLY A 510 -6.42 -19.04 -39.58
CA GLY A 510 -6.92 -19.48 -38.27
C GLY A 510 -5.94 -20.46 -37.57
N ILE A 511 -5.91 -20.47 -36.23
CA ILE A 511 -5.35 -21.49 -35.29
C ILE A 511 -4.00 -22.15 -35.68
N GLY A 512 -2.90 -21.88 -34.93
CA GLY A 512 -1.62 -22.57 -35.14
C GLY A 512 -0.61 -22.46 -33.99
N LEU A 513 -0.45 -23.57 -33.25
CA LEU A 513 0.47 -23.79 -32.13
C LEU A 513 1.96 -23.55 -32.40
N SER A 514 2.69 -23.13 -31.35
CA SER A 514 4.08 -23.52 -30.99
C SER A 514 5.26 -23.20 -31.94
N GLY A 515 6.41 -22.82 -31.37
CA GLY A 515 7.69 -22.78 -32.10
C GLY A 515 8.74 -21.86 -31.48
N THR A 516 9.64 -22.42 -30.68
CA THR A 516 10.81 -21.70 -30.16
C THR A 516 11.76 -21.26 -31.29
N TRP A 517 12.09 -19.98 -31.35
CA TRP A 517 13.29 -19.48 -32.04
C TRP A 517 14.09 -18.58 -31.10
N GLY A 518 15.40 -18.80 -31.06
CA GLY A 518 16.34 -17.95 -30.35
C GLY A 518 17.61 -17.76 -31.18
N LEU A 519 18.32 -16.67 -30.87
CA LEU A 519 19.66 -16.30 -31.34
C LEU A 519 19.82 -15.89 -32.82
N LEU A 520 20.53 -14.75 -32.98
CA LEU A 520 21.08 -14.12 -34.20
C LEU A 520 20.10 -13.74 -35.33
N GLY A 521 20.19 -12.48 -35.76
CA GLY A 521 19.63 -12.05 -37.05
C GLY A 521 19.06 -10.64 -37.09
N ALA A 522 19.91 -9.61 -36.95
CA ALA A 522 19.53 -8.27 -37.43
C ALA A 522 19.66 -8.21 -38.96
N PRO A 523 18.74 -7.49 -39.64
CA PRO A 523 19.20 -6.58 -40.67
C PRO A 523 18.59 -5.19 -40.52
N ILE A 524 19.40 -4.23 -40.05
CA ILE A 524 19.17 -2.81 -40.34
C ILE A 524 19.81 -2.53 -41.71
N GLY A 525 19.04 -2.01 -42.66
CA GLY A 525 19.51 -1.78 -44.03
C GLY A 525 18.49 -1.04 -44.89
N GLY A 526 18.37 0.28 -44.68
CA GLY A 526 17.30 1.12 -45.26
C GLY A 526 17.74 2.46 -45.88
N ALA A 527 19.04 2.64 -46.12
CA ALA A 527 19.66 3.68 -46.96
C ALA A 527 19.13 5.13 -46.89
N LEU A 528 19.87 6.01 -46.20
CA LEU A 528 20.23 7.33 -46.73
C LEU A 528 21.58 7.75 -46.14
N GLY A 529 22.56 8.06 -46.99
CA GLY A 529 23.93 8.33 -46.58
C GLY A 529 24.40 9.73 -46.94
N PHE A 530 25.29 10.28 -46.10
CA PHE A 530 26.20 11.34 -46.49
C PHE A 530 27.57 11.10 -45.85
N ALA A 531 28.65 11.42 -46.56
CA ALA A 531 30.01 11.08 -46.17
C ALA A 531 30.93 12.31 -46.13
N ALA A 532 31.47 12.61 -44.94
CA ALA A 532 32.68 13.40 -44.69
C ALA A 532 32.99 13.29 -43.18
N GLY A 533 34.23 13.15 -42.72
CA GLY A 533 35.49 12.93 -43.44
C GLY A 533 36.62 12.82 -42.41
N ALA A 534 37.54 11.87 -42.56
CA ALA A 534 38.60 11.64 -41.58
C ALA A 534 39.73 12.68 -41.69
N LEU A 535 40.27 13.11 -40.55
CA LEU A 535 41.56 13.79 -40.47
C LEU A 535 42.29 13.42 -39.18
N VAL A 536 43.50 12.89 -39.33
CA VAL A 536 44.48 12.67 -38.26
C VAL A 536 45.66 13.59 -38.56
N GLY A 537 46.14 14.38 -37.60
CA GLY A 537 47.30 15.24 -37.86
C GLY A 537 47.75 16.15 -36.73
N ALA A 538 48.86 15.74 -36.09
CA ALA A 538 49.77 16.56 -35.27
C ALA A 538 49.24 17.19 -33.98
N ALA A 539 50.17 17.54 -33.10
CA ALA A 539 49.94 18.13 -31.78
C ALA A 539 50.84 19.35 -31.60
N ASP A 540 50.39 20.33 -30.79
CA ASP A 540 51.29 21.19 -30.03
C ASP A 540 50.57 21.87 -28.84
N GLY A 541 51.33 22.37 -27.87
CA GLY A 541 51.02 23.68 -27.26
C GLY A 541 49.89 23.89 -26.24
N ALA A 542 49.74 23.03 -25.22
CA ALA A 542 49.33 23.40 -23.84
C ALA A 542 47.92 24.00 -23.51
N ALA A 543 47.61 23.96 -22.20
CA ALA A 543 46.60 24.76 -21.47
C ALA A 543 45.09 24.56 -21.76
N GLY A 544 44.50 23.54 -21.12
CA GLY A 544 43.25 23.69 -20.35
C GLY A 544 41.96 24.10 -21.10
N GLY A 545 41.38 23.19 -21.88
CA GLY A 545 40.04 23.33 -22.45
C GLY A 545 39.21 22.05 -22.31
N GLY A 546 38.50 21.89 -21.20
CA GLY A 546 37.48 20.86 -21.06
C GLY A 546 36.18 21.30 -21.75
N ASP A 547 35.61 20.47 -22.62
CA ASP A 547 34.33 20.77 -23.30
C ASP A 547 33.21 20.87 -22.25
N GLY A 548 32.76 22.10 -22.03
CA GLY A 548 31.87 22.49 -20.94
C GLY A 548 30.41 22.09 -21.16
N ARG A 549 30.13 20.80 -21.38
CA ARG A 549 28.78 20.26 -21.21
C ARG A 549 28.41 20.39 -19.74
N THR A 550 27.58 21.37 -19.42
CA THR A 550 26.93 21.50 -18.11
C THR A 550 26.12 20.23 -17.87
N ARG A 551 26.67 19.27 -17.11
CA ARG A 551 25.98 18.01 -16.78
C ARG A 551 24.66 18.33 -16.12
N ASP A 552 23.58 18.03 -16.84
CA ASP A 552 22.20 18.30 -16.46
C ASP A 552 21.90 17.57 -15.14
N ARG A 553 21.57 18.31 -14.07
CA ARG A 553 21.47 17.73 -12.71
C ARG A 553 20.40 16.64 -12.71
N ILE A 554 20.82 15.38 -12.65
CA ILE A 554 19.91 14.23 -12.65
C ILE A 554 18.90 14.38 -11.50
N ASP A 555 17.63 14.46 -11.86
CA ASP A 555 16.52 14.64 -10.93
C ASP A 555 15.41 13.62 -11.29
N PRO A 556 15.49 12.37 -10.77
CA PRO A 556 14.63 11.27 -11.19
C PRO A 556 13.14 11.52 -10.98
N PHE A 557 12.78 12.44 -10.09
CA PHE A 557 11.39 12.77 -9.77
C PHE A 557 10.72 13.62 -10.87
N THR A 558 11.50 14.23 -11.77
CA THR A 558 10.97 14.95 -12.94
C THR A 558 10.51 14.03 -14.08
N ILE A 559 10.64 12.71 -13.92
CA ILE A 559 10.06 11.69 -14.81
C ILE A 559 9.17 10.71 -14.01
N ASP A 560 8.24 10.08 -14.72
CA ASP A 560 7.28 9.10 -14.16
C ASP A 560 7.92 7.72 -13.94
N GLU A 561 7.23 6.88 -13.16
CA GLU A 561 7.42 5.43 -13.20
C GLU A 561 7.03 4.84 -14.57
N PRO A 562 7.62 3.69 -14.97
CA PRO A 562 8.69 2.94 -14.30
C PRO A 562 10.11 3.43 -14.68
N TRP A 563 10.21 4.55 -15.41
CA TRP A 563 11.49 5.11 -15.88
C TRP A 563 12.32 5.67 -14.72
N ARG A 564 11.69 6.38 -13.77
CA ARG A 564 12.29 6.90 -12.53
C ARG A 564 13.09 5.81 -11.78
N ARG A 565 12.49 4.64 -11.54
CA ARG A 565 13.12 3.48 -10.88
C ARG A 565 14.45 3.06 -11.52
N GLN A 566 14.54 3.07 -12.85
CA GLN A 566 15.76 2.68 -13.56
C GLN A 566 16.89 3.70 -13.32
N VAL A 567 16.57 4.99 -13.31
CA VAL A 567 17.52 6.07 -13.01
C VAL A 567 17.96 6.03 -11.55
N GLN A 568 17.04 5.79 -10.62
CA GLN A 568 17.36 5.62 -9.20
C GLN A 568 18.30 4.42 -8.96
N GLN A 569 18.04 3.27 -9.57
CA GLN A 569 18.93 2.10 -9.48
C GLN A 569 20.33 2.37 -10.06
N ALA A 570 20.41 3.08 -11.19
CA ALA A 570 21.67 3.51 -11.79
C ALA A 570 22.46 4.50 -10.89
N LEU A 571 21.77 5.47 -10.27
CA LEU A 571 22.35 6.37 -9.27
C LEU A 571 22.86 5.62 -8.03
N SER A 572 22.13 4.59 -7.56
CA SER A 572 22.57 3.72 -6.47
C SER A 572 23.78 2.86 -6.85
N ALA A 573 23.90 2.39 -8.09
CA ALA A 573 25.09 1.72 -8.59
C ALA A 573 26.31 2.67 -8.62
N ARG A 574 26.14 3.89 -9.13
CA ARG A 574 27.15 4.96 -9.14
C ARG A 574 27.68 5.29 -7.75
N ARG A 575 26.80 5.36 -6.75
CA ARG A 575 27.18 5.55 -5.34
C ARG A 575 28.03 4.39 -4.83
N ARG A 576 27.55 3.14 -4.95
CA ARG A 576 28.28 1.94 -4.50
C ARG A 576 29.65 1.80 -5.16
N PHE A 577 29.75 2.12 -6.45
CA PHE A 577 31.02 2.13 -7.17
C PHE A 577 32.02 3.10 -6.55
N ARG A 578 31.58 4.33 -6.28
CA ARG A 578 32.45 5.38 -5.72
C ARG A 578 32.92 5.02 -4.31
N GLU A 579 32.02 4.50 -3.46
CA GLU A 579 32.36 4.00 -2.13
C GLU A 579 33.39 2.85 -2.18
N ALA A 580 33.25 1.93 -3.14
CA ALA A 580 34.22 0.86 -3.37
C ALA A 580 35.59 1.40 -3.83
N ALA A 581 35.61 2.28 -4.84
CA ALA A 581 36.84 2.87 -5.37
C ALA A 581 37.57 3.74 -4.33
N GLU A 582 36.83 4.43 -3.45
CA GLU A 582 37.38 5.22 -2.34
C GLU A 582 37.97 4.34 -1.22
N SER A 583 37.51 3.09 -1.06
CA SER A 583 38.04 2.15 -0.07
C SER A 583 39.41 1.55 -0.44
N VAL A 584 39.77 1.52 -1.73
CA VAL A 584 41.03 0.93 -2.21
C VAL A 584 42.23 1.79 -1.79
N ALA A 585 43.27 1.16 -1.25
CA ALA A 585 44.51 1.85 -0.87
C ALA A 585 45.13 2.63 -2.06
N ALA A 586 45.78 3.76 -1.78
CA ALA A 586 46.36 4.62 -2.81
C ALA A 586 47.43 3.90 -3.63
N GLY A 587 47.28 3.92 -4.96
CA GLY A 587 48.14 3.20 -5.90
C GLY A 587 47.41 2.87 -7.22
N PRO A 588 48.08 2.18 -8.16
CA PRO A 588 47.61 2.06 -9.55
C PRO A 588 46.20 1.48 -9.74
N THR A 589 45.75 0.60 -8.84
CA THR A 589 44.37 0.07 -8.84
C THR A 589 43.35 1.15 -8.55
N ARG A 590 43.59 1.99 -7.53
CA ARG A 590 42.72 3.12 -7.16
C ARG A 590 42.65 4.13 -8.30
N ASP A 591 43.79 4.43 -8.92
CA ASP A 591 43.87 5.39 -10.03
C ASP A 591 43.09 4.88 -11.27
N ARG A 592 43.20 3.58 -11.59
CA ARG A 592 42.38 2.94 -12.63
C ARG A 592 40.89 2.94 -12.31
N LEU A 593 40.50 2.58 -11.08
CA LEU A 593 39.10 2.60 -10.66
C LEU A 593 38.52 4.03 -10.65
N ALA A 594 39.31 5.04 -10.29
CA ALA A 594 38.89 6.44 -10.40
C ALA A 594 38.70 6.87 -11.86
N SER A 595 39.57 6.44 -12.79
CA SER A 595 39.43 6.70 -14.22
C SER A 595 38.23 5.96 -14.84
N PHE A 596 37.98 4.72 -14.43
CA PHE A 596 36.78 3.96 -14.82
C PHE A 596 35.49 4.55 -14.21
N GLY A 597 35.58 5.18 -13.02
CA GLY A 597 34.48 5.90 -12.40
C GLY A 597 33.88 7.02 -13.25
N LEU A 598 34.67 7.62 -14.16
CA LEU A 598 34.17 8.58 -15.14
C LEU A 598 33.22 7.92 -16.16
N HIS A 599 33.54 6.70 -16.61
CA HIS A 599 32.68 5.91 -17.49
C HIS A 599 31.40 5.45 -16.77
N VAL A 600 31.49 5.13 -15.47
CA VAL A 600 30.32 4.86 -14.62
C VAL A 600 29.45 6.11 -14.44
N ASP A 601 30.05 7.29 -14.28
CA ASP A 601 29.30 8.55 -14.24
C ASP A 601 28.59 8.82 -15.58
N ASP A 602 29.26 8.65 -16.72
CA ASP A 602 28.70 8.85 -18.07
C ASP A 602 27.60 7.83 -18.42
N LEU A 603 27.77 6.54 -18.08
CA LEU A 603 26.73 5.52 -18.25
C LEU A 603 25.42 5.89 -17.54
N VAL A 604 25.50 6.56 -16.39
CA VAL A 604 24.33 7.00 -15.62
C VAL A 604 23.71 8.27 -16.19
N ASP A 605 24.52 9.19 -16.73
CA ASP A 605 24.02 10.36 -17.48
C ASP A 605 23.32 9.92 -18.80
N ASP A 606 23.75 8.81 -19.43
CA ASP A 606 23.08 8.24 -20.61
C ASP A 606 21.82 7.40 -20.25
N VAL A 607 21.82 6.64 -19.14
CA VAL A 607 20.59 6.03 -18.58
C VAL A 607 19.54 7.11 -18.28
N TRP A 608 19.97 8.24 -17.70
CA TRP A 608 19.10 9.40 -17.48
C TRP A 608 18.54 9.98 -18.78
N THR A 609 19.38 10.10 -19.80
CA THR A 609 18.98 10.62 -21.12
C THR A 609 17.99 9.70 -21.84
N ALA A 610 18.21 8.38 -21.81
CA ALA A 610 17.27 7.39 -22.33
C ALA A 610 15.94 7.39 -21.54
N ALA A 611 16.00 7.44 -20.21
CA ALA A 611 14.79 7.48 -19.37
C ALA A 611 13.94 8.75 -19.60
N LYS A 612 14.57 9.92 -19.80
CA LYS A 612 13.86 11.16 -20.22
C LYS A 612 13.14 10.99 -21.56
N ALA A 613 13.79 10.40 -22.56
CA ALA A 613 13.18 10.16 -23.88
C ALA A 613 12.02 9.14 -23.79
N GLY A 614 12.18 8.07 -23.02
CA GLY A 614 11.13 7.08 -22.76
C GLY A 614 9.91 7.64 -22.03
N HIS A 615 10.13 8.49 -21.01
CA HIS A 615 9.05 9.23 -20.34
C HIS A 615 8.31 10.17 -21.31
N ALA A 616 9.04 10.90 -22.16
CA ALA A 616 8.44 11.80 -23.15
C ALA A 616 7.56 11.04 -24.16
N ALA A 617 8.05 9.92 -24.69
CA ALA A 617 7.28 9.06 -25.60
C ALA A 617 6.01 8.51 -24.91
N ALA A 618 6.12 8.01 -23.68
CA ALA A 618 4.96 7.55 -22.89
C ALA A 618 3.96 8.68 -22.55
N LYS A 619 4.43 9.92 -22.41
CA LYS A 619 3.58 11.11 -22.21
C LYS A 619 2.87 11.55 -23.50
N GLY A 620 3.53 11.42 -24.65
CA GLY A 620 2.92 11.62 -25.96
C GLY A 620 1.86 10.56 -26.26
N ALA A 621 2.19 9.28 -26.05
CA ALA A 621 1.29 8.14 -26.25
C ALA A 621 -0.01 8.25 -25.43
N ARG A 622 0.05 8.74 -24.19
CA ARG A 622 -1.11 8.99 -23.31
C ARG A 622 -2.10 10.05 -23.84
N ARG A 623 -1.77 10.84 -24.87
CA ARG A 623 -2.73 11.75 -25.54
C ARG A 623 -3.65 11.04 -26.53
N LEU A 624 -3.24 9.88 -27.04
CA LEU A 624 -4.06 9.02 -27.87
C LEU A 624 -4.84 8.07 -26.94
N ASP A 625 -5.99 8.52 -26.44
CA ASP A 625 -6.89 7.71 -25.62
C ASP A 625 -7.41 6.52 -26.44
N ILE A 626 -6.81 5.35 -26.24
CA ILE A 626 -7.16 4.12 -26.94
C ILE A 626 -8.59 3.66 -26.67
N VAL A 627 -9.17 4.03 -25.52
CA VAL A 627 -10.54 3.66 -25.13
C VAL A 627 -11.54 4.61 -25.81
N ALA A 628 -11.24 5.90 -25.91
CA ALA A 628 -12.00 6.81 -26.77
C ALA A 628 -11.91 6.42 -28.25
N LEU A 629 -10.71 6.16 -28.76
CA LEU A 629 -10.52 5.76 -30.16
C LEU A 629 -11.26 4.45 -30.50
N ARG A 630 -11.19 3.41 -29.66
CA ARG A 630 -11.95 2.17 -29.87
C ARG A 630 -13.47 2.40 -29.81
N ARG A 631 -13.95 3.21 -28.86
CA ARG A 631 -15.38 3.60 -28.76
C ARG A 631 -15.84 4.41 -29.98
N ASP A 632 -14.98 5.26 -30.54
CA ASP A 632 -15.27 6.02 -31.76
C ASP A 632 -15.16 5.15 -33.02
N LEU A 633 -14.31 4.12 -33.03
CA LEU A 633 -14.30 3.08 -34.08
C LEU A 633 -15.61 2.27 -34.11
N GLU A 634 -16.17 1.91 -32.95
CA GLU A 634 -17.49 1.27 -32.85
C GLU A 634 -18.58 2.18 -33.43
N ARG A 635 -18.61 3.45 -33.00
CA ARG A 635 -19.56 4.48 -33.50
C ARG A 635 -19.38 4.78 -34.99
N ALA A 636 -18.15 4.70 -35.51
CA ALA A 636 -17.82 4.86 -36.92
C ALA A 636 -18.31 3.65 -37.73
N THR A 637 -18.07 2.43 -37.24
CA THR A 637 -18.54 1.18 -37.85
C THR A 637 -20.06 1.13 -37.97
N GLN A 638 -20.79 1.65 -36.97
CA GLN A 638 -22.25 1.78 -37.00
C GLN A 638 -22.80 2.86 -37.96
N ARG A 639 -21.95 3.78 -38.45
CA ARG A 639 -22.33 4.90 -39.34
C ARG A 639 -21.73 4.80 -40.75
N HIS A 640 -20.73 3.95 -40.95
CA HIS A 640 -19.91 3.80 -42.16
C HIS A 640 -19.01 5.00 -42.53
N ASP A 641 -18.76 5.91 -41.57
CA ASP A 641 -17.89 7.08 -41.74
C ASP A 641 -16.51 6.86 -41.08
N ASP A 642 -15.43 7.39 -41.68
CA ASP A 642 -14.06 7.56 -41.12
C ASP A 642 -13.33 6.36 -40.45
N ILE A 643 -13.88 5.14 -40.52
CA ILE A 643 -13.37 3.90 -39.90
C ILE A 643 -11.84 3.72 -40.07
N ALA A 644 -11.33 3.92 -41.29
CA ALA A 644 -9.93 3.71 -41.62
C ALA A 644 -8.96 4.67 -40.90
N ALA A 645 -9.37 5.93 -40.68
CA ALA A 645 -8.55 6.91 -39.97
C ALA A 645 -8.41 6.55 -38.48
N ILE A 646 -9.52 6.15 -37.85
CA ILE A 646 -9.55 5.76 -36.43
C ILE A 646 -8.77 4.44 -36.23
N ALA A 647 -8.94 3.47 -37.13
CA ALA A 647 -8.16 2.22 -37.10
C ALA A 647 -6.65 2.49 -37.21
N THR A 648 -6.23 3.40 -38.10
CA THR A 648 -4.81 3.80 -38.25
C THR A 648 -4.26 4.45 -36.96
N GLN A 649 -5.09 5.24 -36.25
CA GLN A 649 -4.70 5.85 -34.98
C GLN A 649 -4.57 4.81 -33.85
N ILE A 650 -5.44 3.78 -33.81
CA ILE A 650 -5.34 2.66 -32.86
C ILE A 650 -4.09 1.82 -33.14
N GLU A 651 -3.84 1.43 -34.40
CA GLU A 651 -2.64 0.68 -34.78
C GLU A 651 -1.35 1.45 -34.46
N THR A 652 -1.35 2.77 -34.67
CA THR A 652 -0.25 3.66 -34.27
C THR A 652 -0.08 3.68 -32.75
N ARG A 653 -1.19 3.79 -31.99
CA ARG A 653 -1.17 3.78 -30.52
C ARG A 653 -0.60 2.48 -29.96
N GLU A 654 -0.99 1.33 -30.50
CA GLU A 654 -0.56 0.00 -30.06
C GLU A 654 0.92 -0.26 -30.43
N ARG A 655 1.37 0.19 -31.61
CA ARG A 655 2.78 0.19 -32.00
C ARG A 655 3.65 1.02 -31.05
N LEU A 656 3.13 2.13 -30.51
CA LEU A 656 3.83 2.96 -29.54
C LEU A 656 3.97 2.28 -28.17
N ASP A 657 2.92 1.63 -27.65
CA ASP A 657 3.03 0.84 -26.40
C ASP A 657 4.09 -0.25 -26.52
N ALA A 658 4.01 -1.08 -27.56
CA ALA A 658 4.99 -2.16 -27.79
C ALA A 658 6.44 -1.65 -27.90
N SER A 659 6.64 -0.46 -28.47
CA SER A 659 7.96 0.18 -28.57
C SER A 659 8.45 0.73 -27.22
N ILE A 660 7.54 1.31 -26.42
CA ILE A 660 7.80 1.81 -25.07
C ILE A 660 8.17 0.65 -24.13
N ASP A 661 7.41 -0.44 -24.14
CA ASP A 661 7.64 -1.60 -23.27
C ASP A 661 8.94 -2.34 -23.63
N ALA A 662 9.26 -2.46 -24.92
CA ALA A 662 10.53 -2.97 -25.39
C ALA A 662 11.71 -2.09 -24.93
N ALA A 663 11.56 -0.76 -25.02
CA ALA A 663 12.58 0.19 -24.57
C ALA A 663 12.80 0.16 -23.04
N GLN A 664 11.72 0.09 -22.24
CA GLN A 664 11.82 -0.11 -20.78
C GLN A 664 12.52 -1.42 -20.42
N SER A 665 12.21 -2.51 -21.14
CA SER A 665 12.80 -3.82 -20.91
C SER A 665 14.30 -3.84 -21.23
N ARG A 666 14.73 -3.15 -22.29
CA ARG A 666 16.15 -2.95 -22.61
C ARG A 666 16.87 -2.08 -21.58
N LEU A 667 16.25 -0.96 -21.15
CA LEU A 667 16.83 -0.10 -20.11
C LEU A 667 17.06 -0.87 -18.80
N ARG A 668 16.12 -1.74 -18.41
CA ARG A 668 16.24 -2.62 -17.23
C ARG A 668 17.41 -3.59 -17.35
N GLY A 669 17.63 -4.17 -18.53
CA GLY A 669 18.78 -5.04 -18.81
C GLY A 669 20.13 -4.31 -18.74
N VAL A 670 20.18 -3.07 -19.24
CA VAL A 670 21.34 -2.17 -19.11
C VAL A 670 21.64 -1.85 -17.64
N VAL A 671 20.62 -1.48 -16.85
CA VAL A 671 20.80 -1.14 -15.43
C VAL A 671 21.21 -2.36 -14.59
N ALA A 672 20.76 -3.56 -14.96
CA ALA A 672 21.25 -4.81 -14.38
C ALA A 672 22.76 -5.04 -14.67
N ARG A 673 23.20 -4.90 -15.93
CA ARG A 673 24.62 -4.96 -16.32
C ARG A 673 25.48 -3.93 -15.60
N LEU A 674 25.00 -2.70 -15.45
CA LEU A 674 25.66 -1.68 -14.64
C LEU A 674 25.79 -2.13 -13.16
N GLY A 675 24.78 -2.82 -12.64
CA GLY A 675 24.86 -3.47 -11.32
C GLY A 675 25.96 -4.52 -11.21
N GLU A 676 26.12 -5.38 -12.22
CA GLU A 676 27.16 -6.42 -12.29
C GLU A 676 28.57 -5.83 -12.41
N ILE A 677 28.76 -4.82 -13.28
CA ILE A 677 30.01 -4.06 -13.43
C ILE A 677 30.45 -3.48 -12.07
N VAL A 678 29.51 -2.90 -11.31
CA VAL A 678 29.81 -2.37 -9.98
C VAL A 678 30.11 -3.46 -8.96
N SER A 679 29.43 -4.62 -8.99
CA SER A 679 29.76 -5.74 -8.10
C SER A 679 31.17 -6.30 -8.35
N ARG A 680 31.57 -6.48 -9.60
CA ARG A 680 32.95 -6.90 -9.95
C ARG A 680 34.00 -5.84 -9.56
N ALA A 681 33.67 -4.55 -9.63
CA ALA A 681 34.53 -3.50 -9.11
C ALA A 681 34.69 -3.56 -7.58
N VAL A 682 33.64 -3.96 -6.84
CA VAL A 682 33.72 -4.25 -5.40
C VAL A 682 34.62 -5.46 -5.13
N GLU A 683 34.50 -6.54 -5.90
CA GLU A 683 35.39 -7.71 -5.77
C GLU A 683 36.87 -7.32 -5.99
N ILE A 684 37.15 -6.50 -7.02
CA ILE A 684 38.50 -5.93 -7.28
C ILE A 684 38.97 -5.03 -6.14
N SER A 685 38.07 -4.36 -5.41
CA SER A 685 38.44 -3.53 -4.25
C SER A 685 38.85 -4.32 -3.01
N VAL A 686 38.42 -5.59 -2.90
CA VAL A 686 38.67 -6.48 -1.76
C VAL A 686 39.81 -7.49 -2.03
N GLY A 687 40.04 -7.85 -3.30
CA GLY A 687 41.09 -8.80 -3.72
C GLY A 687 42.44 -8.18 -4.10
N SER A 688 43.40 -9.05 -4.46
CA SER A 688 44.59 -8.63 -5.22
C SER A 688 44.28 -8.71 -6.72
N PRO A 689 44.21 -7.59 -7.47
CA PRO A 689 43.74 -7.61 -8.86
C PRO A 689 44.78 -8.19 -9.82
N GLY A 690 44.36 -9.12 -10.67
CA GLY A 690 45.05 -9.40 -11.92
C GLY A 690 44.87 -8.23 -12.89
N GLY A 691 45.88 -7.94 -13.72
CA GLY A 691 45.87 -6.80 -14.65
C GLY A 691 44.67 -6.81 -15.62
N ASP A 692 44.26 -8.01 -16.02
CA ASP A 692 43.18 -8.26 -17.00
C ASP A 692 41.78 -7.98 -16.44
N ALA A 693 41.61 -8.00 -15.11
CA ALA A 693 40.29 -7.88 -14.47
C ALA A 693 39.68 -6.48 -14.65
N VAL A 694 40.50 -5.43 -14.73
CA VAL A 694 40.03 -4.07 -15.00
C VAL A 694 39.67 -3.91 -16.48
N SER A 695 40.43 -4.49 -17.41
CA SER A 695 40.11 -4.38 -18.84
C SER A 695 38.91 -5.22 -19.27
N ALA A 696 38.51 -6.22 -18.48
CA ALA A 696 37.20 -6.85 -18.60
C ALA A 696 36.05 -5.88 -18.25
N LEU A 697 36.20 -5.06 -17.19
CA LEU A 697 35.21 -4.00 -16.87
C LEU A 697 35.12 -2.93 -17.96
N GLU A 698 36.27 -2.53 -18.52
CA GLU A 698 36.35 -1.56 -19.63
C GLU A 698 35.59 -2.07 -20.88
N ALA A 699 35.71 -3.37 -21.19
CA ALA A 699 34.99 -4.00 -22.30
C ALA A 699 33.47 -4.11 -22.04
N ASP A 700 33.05 -4.55 -20.86
CA ASP A 700 31.64 -4.67 -20.49
C ASP A 700 30.94 -3.29 -20.43
N ALA A 701 31.65 -2.26 -19.98
CA ALA A 701 31.17 -0.88 -20.00
C ALA A 701 30.97 -0.37 -21.43
N ALA A 702 31.94 -0.59 -22.34
CA ALA A 702 31.82 -0.19 -23.74
C ALA A 702 30.61 -0.83 -24.43
N ALA A 703 30.41 -2.15 -24.26
CA ALA A 703 29.24 -2.85 -24.80
C ALA A 703 27.92 -2.31 -24.23
N THR A 704 27.91 -1.91 -22.96
CA THR A 704 26.74 -1.28 -22.31
C THR A 704 26.47 0.14 -22.85
N THR A 705 27.51 0.91 -23.19
CA THR A 705 27.41 2.24 -23.83
C THR A 705 26.85 2.17 -25.24
N ASP A 706 27.26 1.17 -26.05
CA ASP A 706 26.73 0.96 -27.40
C ASP A 706 25.23 0.61 -27.37
N GLU A 707 24.80 -0.23 -26.43
CA GLU A 707 23.39 -0.57 -26.27
C GLU A 707 22.56 0.62 -25.78
N LEU A 708 23.07 1.42 -24.85
CA LEU A 708 22.45 2.67 -24.41
C LEU A 708 22.29 3.67 -25.55
N THR A 709 23.31 3.79 -26.41
CA THR A 709 23.25 4.63 -27.60
C THR A 709 22.16 4.16 -28.56
N ALA A 710 22.13 2.86 -28.90
CA ALA A 710 21.09 2.28 -29.75
C ALA A 710 19.67 2.41 -29.17
N LEU A 711 19.53 2.33 -27.83
CA LEU A 711 18.27 2.51 -27.13
C LEU A 711 17.81 3.98 -27.13
N ARG A 712 18.72 4.91 -26.82
CA ARG A 712 18.48 6.36 -26.81
C ARG A 712 18.04 6.85 -28.17
N ASP A 713 18.66 6.36 -29.25
CA ASP A 713 18.38 6.82 -30.60
C ASP A 713 17.08 6.21 -31.15
N ALA A 714 16.77 4.94 -30.85
CA ALA A 714 15.43 4.38 -31.09
C ALA A 714 14.32 5.11 -30.31
N LEU A 715 14.58 5.56 -29.08
CA LEU A 715 13.63 6.37 -28.28
C LEU A 715 13.45 7.80 -28.82
N ARG A 716 14.41 8.33 -29.59
CA ARG A 716 14.31 9.63 -30.28
C ARG A 716 13.49 9.55 -31.57
N GLU A 717 13.51 8.41 -32.25
CA GLU A 717 12.69 8.14 -33.45
C GLU A 717 11.20 7.97 -33.12
N LEU A 718 10.83 7.71 -31.86
CA LEU A 718 9.44 7.73 -31.43
C LEU A 718 8.85 9.14 -31.52
N PRO A 719 7.57 9.30 -31.93
CA PRO A 719 6.84 10.57 -31.95
C PRO A 719 6.91 11.31 -30.60
N ASN A 720 7.69 12.39 -30.58
CA ASN A 720 7.94 13.22 -29.41
C ASN A 720 7.57 14.69 -29.70
N ASP A 721 7.22 15.42 -28.64
CA ASP A 721 6.51 16.71 -28.66
C ASP A 721 7.29 17.90 -29.28
N SER A 722 8.49 17.67 -29.80
CA SER A 722 9.37 18.67 -30.43
C SER A 722 9.15 18.85 -31.93
N THR A 723 8.44 17.94 -32.59
CA THR A 723 8.12 18.03 -34.03
C THR A 723 6.61 18.18 -34.23
N GLY A 724 6.13 19.43 -34.17
CA GLY A 724 4.78 19.77 -34.62
C GLY A 724 4.63 19.55 -36.13
N PRO A 725 3.40 19.29 -36.63
CA PRO A 725 3.17 19.02 -38.04
C PRO A 725 3.46 20.24 -38.93
N THR A 726 4.20 20.00 -40.01
CA THR A 726 4.40 20.90 -41.16
C THR A 726 3.43 20.58 -42.29
#